data_AF-A0A4Q5N422-F1
#
_entry.id   AF-A0A4Q5N422-F1
#
_cell.length_a   1.000
_cell.length_b   1.000
_cell.length_c   1.000
_cell.angle_alpha   90.00
_cell.angle_beta   90.00
_cell.angle_gamma   90.00
#
_symmetry.space_group_name_H-M   'P 1'
#
loop_
_entity.id
_entity.type
_entity.pdbx_description
1 polymer ?
#
loop_
_entity_poly.entity_id
_entity_poly.type
_entity_poly.pdbx_seq_one_letter_code
_entity_poly.pdbx_strand_id
1 'polypeptide(L)'
;MHRAVGRRGGRVRSRWHLRVNAIVLGWLVAGAAVAIGHRGVPDARWLMVHLLLLGAVSAAILIWSAHFAEAVRRRPLRGGHRDQAIRLAAHTVGAVTTIVGMSTGRSTVVVIGSVLVALVVGWHAVVLWDQGRRALASSLGWTTSYFVAAALTLPVGIALGVLLARSDGSAHARLYVAHLATMLLGWIGLTVMGTLVTLWPTMLRVRVEPGAERAARQGLVALGSGLAVVVTGAATGMLGLAAAGVGLYASGLARTAAPLVGEARRRAPSSFATWSVAAAWVWLCGSVLSWTVMLATAASWPAAEVRVGALLAPLAVGFAAQVLLGSLSYLVPMILGGGPAVVRATNAIADRGGPARLVLVNGGLALCLLPGPSLLRVGASMLVLGALIWTPVLLVRVAVVSRRPRPAGPMPVVGPPGGPAAVPAEQVGRRRGRRGQSIAAGAALALVVVAGIAADPASVGLGAAAADGVQPSGTVVEIAVEARDMRFVPSSVQVQAGDELVLVVTNTDASVHDLVLDSGGGSGRLAPHATTRVEVGVVGRDLAGWCSIAGHRQMGMVFDVVVLGGSADGSTASEHDAGHAGDAGDAASADSAGDDLDLQAEPGPDAALRDAVLAPAAEPTVHRERLVVEEVETEVAPGVRQTIWTFGGTAPGPVLRGRVGDMFEITLVNDGSIGHSIDFHAGALAPDGPMRTIEPGEELTYRFTATRSGIWMYHCATMPMSLHIANGMFGAVIIDPPDLPAVDREYVLVQSEQYFGPQGDIADPALIAAESPDAVAFNGYPNQYDRRPLTARVGERVRIWVLDAGPNRSSAFHVVGGQFDTVFLEGAYQLGGPRAGAGETGGAQVLGLQPAQGGFVELVMPEAGHYPFVSHRMVDAERGAHGILAVTD
;
A
#
# COMPACT_ATOMS: atom_id res chain seq x y z
N MET A 1 47.58 14.64 28.02
CA MET A 1 46.93 15.50 27.00
C MET A 1 46.55 14.79 25.69
N HIS A 2 47.34 13.87 25.12
CA HIS A 2 47.03 13.21 23.83
C HIS A 2 45.69 12.42 23.77
N ARG A 3 45.23 11.80 24.88
CA ARG A 3 43.92 11.10 24.94
C ARG A 3 42.69 12.05 24.93
N ALA A 4 42.84 13.30 25.40
CA ALA A 4 41.74 14.26 25.47
C ALA A 4 41.49 14.96 24.12
N VAL A 5 42.57 15.24 23.37
CA VAL A 5 42.51 15.81 22.02
C VAL A 5 41.89 14.83 21.01
N GLY A 6 42.26 13.54 21.09
CA GLY A 6 41.65 12.48 20.26
C GLY A 6 40.16 12.25 20.51
N ARG A 7 39.70 12.39 21.77
CA ARG A 7 38.27 12.29 22.14
C ARG A 7 37.42 13.46 21.64
N ARG A 8 37.96 14.69 21.61
CA ARG A 8 37.26 15.86 21.02
C ARG A 8 37.14 15.75 19.50
N GLY A 9 38.20 15.36 18.79
CA GLY A 9 38.17 15.14 17.34
C GLY A 9 37.18 14.05 16.89
N GLY A 10 37.11 12.93 17.62
CA GLY A 10 36.16 11.85 17.33
C GLY A 10 34.68 12.26 17.50
N ARG A 11 34.36 13.07 18.51
CA ARG A 11 32.99 13.57 18.76
C ARG A 11 32.50 14.55 17.67
N VAL A 12 33.38 15.40 17.15
CA VAL A 12 33.05 16.35 16.07
C VAL A 12 32.77 15.60 14.75
N ARG A 13 33.59 14.60 14.42
CA ARG A 13 33.41 13.77 13.21
C ARG A 13 32.12 12.94 13.24
N SER A 14 31.78 12.35 14.40
CA SER A 14 30.52 11.61 14.59
C SER A 14 29.27 12.50 14.43
N ARG A 15 29.28 13.72 15.00
CA ARG A 15 28.18 14.70 14.87
C ARG A 15 28.01 15.23 13.44
N TRP A 16 29.09 15.29 12.66
CA TRP A 16 29.02 15.66 11.24
C TRP A 16 28.26 14.60 10.43
N HIS A 17 28.70 13.34 10.49
CA HIS A 17 28.09 12.25 9.73
C HIS A 17 26.61 12.04 10.09
N LEU A 18 26.23 12.25 11.36
CA LEU A 18 24.81 12.20 11.75
C LEU A 18 23.95 13.28 11.09
N ARG A 19 24.46 14.52 10.99
CA ARG A 19 23.71 15.63 10.38
C ARG A 19 23.52 15.42 8.89
N VAL A 20 24.58 15.02 8.17
CA VAL A 20 24.46 14.80 6.72
C VAL A 20 23.64 13.55 6.37
N ASN A 21 23.69 12.48 7.18
CA ASN A 21 22.83 11.31 6.95
C ASN A 21 21.35 11.57 7.31
N ALA A 22 21.03 12.61 8.08
CA ALA A 22 19.63 13.02 8.29
C ALA A 22 18.97 13.50 6.99
N ILE A 23 19.75 14.06 6.05
CA ILE A 23 19.25 14.44 4.72
C ILE A 23 18.86 13.19 3.92
N VAL A 24 19.70 12.15 3.94
CA VAL A 24 19.39 10.86 3.31
C VAL A 24 18.11 10.26 3.90
N LEU A 25 17.96 10.31 5.23
CA LEU A 25 16.76 9.86 5.92
C LEU A 25 15.51 10.65 5.48
N GLY A 26 15.61 11.98 5.36
CA GLY A 26 14.51 12.82 4.89
C GLY A 26 14.00 12.42 3.51
N TRP A 27 14.92 12.15 2.56
CA TRP A 27 14.55 11.63 1.24
C TRP A 27 13.92 10.24 1.29
N LEU A 28 14.41 9.34 2.15
CA LEU A 28 13.80 8.01 2.32
C LEU A 28 12.38 8.11 2.91
N VAL A 29 12.15 9.02 3.85
CA VAL A 29 10.82 9.29 4.42
C VAL A 29 9.88 9.87 3.37
N ALA A 30 10.34 10.85 2.58
CA ALA A 30 9.55 11.42 1.48
C ALA A 30 9.20 10.35 0.43
N GLY A 31 10.16 9.50 0.04
CA GLY A 31 9.93 8.38 -0.86
C GLY A 31 8.92 7.37 -0.30
N ALA A 32 8.99 7.06 0.99
CA ALA A 32 8.02 6.18 1.65
C ALA A 32 6.62 6.81 1.71
N ALA A 33 6.52 8.10 2.02
CA ALA A 33 5.24 8.81 2.05
C ALA A 33 4.55 8.80 0.69
N VAL A 34 5.29 9.07 -0.39
CA VAL A 34 4.76 8.97 -1.76
C VAL A 34 4.40 7.51 -2.11
N ALA A 35 5.18 6.53 -1.69
CA ALA A 35 4.85 5.12 -1.94
C ALA A 35 3.55 4.69 -1.26
N ILE A 36 3.26 5.21 -0.05
CA ILE A 36 2.01 4.94 0.67
C ILE A 36 0.84 5.71 0.01
N GLY A 37 1.02 7.00 -0.28
CA GLY A 37 -0.02 7.87 -0.83
C GLY A 37 -0.10 7.89 -2.36
N HIS A 38 0.53 6.95 -3.06
CA HIS A 38 0.76 7.05 -4.52
C HIS A 38 -0.52 7.20 -5.35
N ARG A 39 -1.67 6.71 -4.86
CA ARG A 39 -2.96 6.82 -5.56
C ARG A 39 -3.43 8.25 -5.78
N GLY A 40 -3.10 9.16 -4.87
CA GLY A 40 -3.46 10.58 -4.96
C GLY A 40 -2.35 11.46 -5.54
N VAL A 41 -1.28 10.88 -6.08
CA VAL A 41 -0.09 11.62 -6.52
C VAL A 41 0.11 11.45 -8.03
N PRO A 42 0.00 12.54 -8.81
CA PRO A 42 0.34 12.50 -10.24
C PRO A 42 1.78 12.01 -10.45
N ASP A 43 1.98 11.17 -11.46
CA ASP A 43 3.28 10.59 -11.81
C ASP A 43 4.01 9.90 -10.64
N ALA A 44 3.27 9.30 -9.70
CA ALA A 44 3.84 8.73 -8.49
C ALA A 44 4.99 7.74 -8.75
N ARG A 45 4.93 6.97 -9.85
CA ARG A 45 6.03 6.06 -10.25
C ARG A 45 7.32 6.82 -10.54
N TRP A 46 7.25 7.91 -11.31
CA TRP A 46 8.41 8.76 -11.57
C TRP A 46 8.93 9.37 -10.27
N LEU A 47 8.02 9.89 -9.45
CA LEU A 47 8.36 10.57 -8.20
C LEU A 47 9.02 9.63 -7.18
N MET A 48 8.48 8.42 -6.96
CA MET A 48 9.07 7.42 -6.07
C MET A 48 10.51 7.07 -6.46
N VAL A 49 10.73 6.84 -7.76
CA VAL A 49 12.05 6.48 -8.30
C VAL A 49 13.04 7.62 -8.11
N HIS A 50 12.64 8.87 -8.39
CA HIS A 50 13.55 10.01 -8.27
C HIS A 50 13.77 10.45 -6.82
N LEU A 51 12.77 10.37 -5.94
CA LEU A 51 12.97 10.59 -4.50
C LEU A 51 13.99 9.61 -3.92
N LEU A 52 13.92 8.34 -4.33
CA LEU A 52 14.89 7.34 -3.92
C LEU A 52 16.27 7.58 -4.57
N LEU A 53 16.35 7.64 -5.90
CA LEU A 53 17.62 7.59 -6.63
C LEU A 53 18.30 8.96 -6.74
N LEU A 54 17.57 9.99 -7.20
CA LEU A 54 18.07 11.37 -7.28
C LEU A 54 18.16 12.01 -5.89
N GLY A 55 17.23 11.70 -4.98
CA GLY A 55 17.27 12.19 -3.59
C GLY A 55 18.21 11.38 -2.70
N ALA A 56 17.72 10.26 -2.16
CA ALA A 56 18.39 9.51 -1.09
C ALA A 56 19.73 8.89 -1.51
N VAL A 57 19.76 8.16 -2.63
CA VAL A 57 20.96 7.45 -3.10
C VAL A 57 22.03 8.45 -3.53
N SER A 58 21.70 9.48 -4.32
CA SER A 58 22.69 10.47 -4.77
C SER A 58 23.27 11.29 -3.62
N ALA A 59 22.44 11.69 -2.64
CA ALA A 59 22.90 12.32 -1.40
C ALA A 59 23.88 11.40 -0.64
N ALA A 60 23.55 10.10 -0.52
CA ALA A 60 24.43 9.13 0.10
C ALA A 60 25.74 8.95 -0.68
N ILE A 61 25.70 8.90 -2.02
CA ILE A 61 26.89 8.80 -2.87
C ILE A 61 27.81 9.99 -2.62
N LEU A 62 27.32 11.24 -2.58
CA LEU A 62 28.14 12.42 -2.31
C LEU A 62 28.80 12.39 -0.92
N ILE A 63 28.08 11.88 0.09
CA ILE A 63 28.60 11.75 1.46
C ILE A 63 29.69 10.67 1.53
N TRP A 64 29.38 9.48 1.02
CA TRP A 64 30.17 8.28 1.26
C TRP A 64 31.33 8.12 0.29
N SER A 65 31.19 8.50 -0.99
CA SER A 65 32.32 8.50 -1.93
C SER A 65 33.44 9.41 -1.47
N ALA A 66 33.11 10.59 -0.91
CA ALA A 66 34.07 11.47 -0.27
C ALA A 66 34.77 10.78 0.91
N HIS A 67 34.00 10.18 1.82
CA HIS A 67 34.55 9.48 2.98
C HIS A 67 35.49 8.33 2.59
N PHE A 68 35.10 7.49 1.62
CA PHE A 68 35.92 6.38 1.15
C PHE A 68 37.17 6.86 0.41
N ALA A 69 37.05 7.91 -0.41
CA ALA A 69 38.21 8.49 -1.08
C ALA A 69 39.24 9.02 -0.08
N GLU A 70 38.80 9.77 0.95
CA GLU A 70 39.69 10.22 2.04
C GLU A 70 40.32 9.05 2.81
N ALA A 71 39.55 7.99 3.10
CA ALA A 71 40.04 6.82 3.83
C ALA A 71 41.14 6.08 3.06
N VAL A 72 40.97 5.89 1.75
CA VAL A 72 41.89 5.12 0.91
C VAL A 72 43.09 5.94 0.45
N ARG A 73 42.89 7.23 0.16
CA ARG A 73 43.96 8.17 -0.24
C ARG A 73 44.68 8.80 0.94
N ARG A 74 44.18 8.62 2.16
CA ARG A 74 44.73 9.16 3.42
C ARG A 74 44.99 10.67 3.37
N ARG A 75 44.17 11.40 2.61
CA ARG A 75 44.28 12.84 2.38
C ARG A 75 42.87 13.44 2.44
N PRO A 76 42.62 14.54 3.15
CA PRO A 76 41.29 15.17 3.15
C PRO A 76 40.98 15.79 1.77
N LEU A 77 39.71 15.91 1.43
CA LEU A 77 39.28 16.65 0.25
C LEU A 77 39.48 18.15 0.43
N ARG A 78 39.65 18.86 -0.68
CA ARG A 78 39.73 20.33 -0.70
C ARG A 78 38.46 20.94 -0.08
N GLY A 79 38.67 21.92 0.80
CA GLY A 79 37.62 22.63 1.56
C GLY A 79 36.94 21.84 2.68
N GLY A 80 37.31 20.57 2.88
CA GLY A 80 36.85 19.75 4.01
C GLY A 80 35.32 19.63 4.13
N HIS A 81 34.82 19.58 5.37
CA HIS A 81 33.39 19.39 5.63
C HIS A 81 32.51 20.56 5.15
N ARG A 82 33.05 21.79 5.06
CA ARG A 82 32.26 22.97 4.62
C ARG A 82 31.87 22.83 3.15
N ASP A 83 32.83 22.55 2.29
CA ASP A 83 32.58 22.35 0.86
C ASP A 83 31.68 21.14 0.61
N GLN A 84 31.85 20.07 1.39
CA GLN A 84 30.95 18.92 1.33
C GLN A 84 29.51 19.28 1.74
N ALA A 85 29.34 20.12 2.76
CA ALA A 85 28.01 20.63 3.16
C ALA A 85 27.36 21.44 2.05
N ILE A 86 28.12 22.35 1.44
CA ILE A 86 27.64 23.22 0.35
C ILE A 86 27.22 22.38 -0.85
N ARG A 87 28.04 21.41 -1.28
CA ARG A 87 27.68 20.49 -2.37
C ARG A 87 26.40 19.70 -2.03
N LEU A 88 26.30 19.15 -0.83
CA LEU A 88 25.13 18.37 -0.44
C LEU A 88 23.84 19.23 -0.37
N ALA A 89 23.93 20.46 0.15
CA ALA A 89 22.81 21.39 0.20
C ALA A 89 22.39 21.82 -1.21
N ALA A 90 23.35 22.21 -2.06
CA ALA A 90 23.09 22.60 -3.45
C ALA A 90 22.50 21.44 -4.27
N HIS A 91 22.99 20.22 -4.08
CA HIS A 91 22.37 19.02 -4.66
C HIS A 91 20.92 18.85 -4.21
N THR A 92 20.66 18.99 -2.91
CA THR A 92 19.30 18.84 -2.35
C THR A 92 18.36 19.89 -2.93
N VAL A 93 18.78 21.15 -2.99
CA VAL A 93 18.02 22.24 -3.62
C VAL A 93 17.76 21.95 -5.10
N GLY A 94 18.79 21.55 -5.85
CA GLY A 94 18.65 21.18 -7.26
C GLY A 94 17.68 20.02 -7.48
N ALA A 95 17.80 18.94 -6.70
CA ALA A 95 16.92 17.77 -6.77
C ALA A 95 15.46 18.12 -6.43
N VAL A 96 15.23 18.90 -5.35
CA VAL A 96 13.88 19.40 -5.01
C VAL A 96 13.34 20.26 -6.15
N THR A 97 14.16 21.13 -6.74
CA THR A 97 13.75 22.01 -7.83
C THR A 97 13.36 21.20 -9.07
N THR A 98 14.14 20.17 -9.44
CA THR A 98 13.80 19.24 -10.53
C THR A 98 12.49 18.52 -10.27
N ILE A 99 12.29 18.01 -9.05
CA ILE A 99 11.07 17.30 -8.65
C ILE A 99 9.85 18.23 -8.71
N VAL A 100 9.94 19.42 -8.11
CA VAL A 100 8.85 20.42 -8.15
C VAL A 100 8.57 20.84 -9.59
N GLY A 101 9.59 21.03 -10.41
CA GLY A 101 9.43 21.35 -11.83
C GLY A 101 8.66 20.27 -12.58
N MET A 102 8.97 18.99 -12.34
CA MET A 102 8.27 17.86 -12.96
C MET A 102 6.83 17.76 -12.46
N SER A 103 6.62 17.80 -11.14
CA SER A 103 5.28 17.70 -10.54
C SER A 103 4.35 18.88 -10.87
N THR A 104 4.90 20.01 -11.34
CA THR A 104 4.11 21.18 -11.76
C THR A 104 4.07 21.37 -13.28
N GLY A 105 4.66 20.45 -14.06
CA GLY A 105 4.74 20.56 -15.53
C GLY A 105 5.61 21.72 -16.04
N ARG A 106 6.47 22.32 -15.20
CA ARG A 106 7.27 23.51 -15.52
C ARG A 106 8.66 23.15 -16.03
N SER A 107 8.80 22.97 -17.34
CA SER A 107 10.04 22.52 -17.99
C SER A 107 11.28 23.38 -17.68
N THR A 108 11.13 24.71 -17.55
CA THR A 108 12.23 25.62 -17.18
C THR A 108 12.76 25.31 -15.77
N VAL A 109 11.86 25.03 -14.82
CA VAL A 109 12.22 24.70 -13.44
C VAL A 109 12.95 23.35 -13.40
N VAL A 110 12.50 22.38 -14.20
CA VAL A 110 13.18 21.08 -14.38
C VAL A 110 14.62 21.28 -14.85
N VAL A 111 14.84 22.13 -15.85
CA VAL A 111 16.18 22.41 -16.39
C VAL A 111 17.06 23.09 -15.35
N ILE A 112 16.56 24.11 -14.64
CA ILE A 112 17.32 24.83 -13.61
C ILE A 112 17.80 23.87 -12.51
N GLY A 113 16.88 23.08 -11.95
CA GLY A 113 17.22 22.09 -10.92
C GLY A 113 18.23 21.06 -11.42
N SER A 114 18.00 20.56 -12.63
CA SER A 114 18.84 19.53 -13.27
C SER A 114 20.26 20.02 -13.55
N VAL A 115 20.40 21.25 -14.04
CA VAL A 115 21.71 21.89 -14.26
C VAL A 115 22.44 22.08 -12.93
N LEU A 116 21.75 22.52 -11.88
CA LEU A 116 22.35 22.67 -10.56
C LEU A 116 22.89 21.33 -10.02
N VAL A 117 22.11 20.25 -10.13
CA VAL A 117 22.58 18.90 -9.76
C VAL A 117 23.81 18.49 -10.57
N ALA A 118 23.78 18.67 -11.90
CA ALA A 118 24.88 18.33 -12.78
C ALA A 118 26.17 19.10 -12.43
N LEU A 119 26.07 20.41 -12.16
CA LEU A 119 27.19 21.25 -11.75
C LEU A 119 27.78 20.81 -10.41
N VAL A 120 26.93 20.47 -9.43
CA VAL A 120 27.37 20.00 -8.12
C VAL A 120 28.13 18.69 -8.21
N VAL A 121 27.64 17.73 -9.01
CA VAL A 121 28.31 16.44 -9.19
C VAL A 121 29.58 16.58 -10.05
N GLY A 122 29.58 17.48 -11.04
CA GLY A 122 30.79 17.86 -11.76
C GLY A 122 31.85 18.46 -10.84
N TRP A 123 31.46 19.36 -9.93
CA TRP A 123 32.36 19.88 -8.89
C TRP A 123 32.89 18.75 -8.00
N HIS A 124 32.04 17.81 -7.58
CA HIS A 124 32.46 16.65 -6.81
C HIS A 124 33.49 15.78 -7.56
N ALA A 125 33.31 15.54 -8.86
CA ALA A 125 34.25 14.82 -9.71
C ALA A 125 35.63 15.50 -9.74
N VAL A 126 35.66 16.83 -9.93
CA VAL A 126 36.90 17.63 -9.95
C VAL A 126 37.64 17.53 -8.62
N VAL A 127 36.92 17.58 -7.50
CA VAL A 127 37.51 17.50 -6.15
C VAL A 127 38.12 16.12 -5.89
N LEU A 128 37.43 15.04 -6.29
CA LEU A 128 37.95 13.68 -6.19
C LEU A 128 39.17 13.45 -7.11
N TRP A 129 39.10 13.97 -8.34
CA TRP A 129 40.19 13.88 -9.31
C TRP A 129 41.45 14.61 -8.84
N ASP A 130 41.31 15.83 -8.33
CA ASP A 130 42.45 16.60 -7.80
C ASP A 130 43.08 15.93 -6.57
N GLN A 131 42.29 15.38 -5.65
CA GLN A 131 42.81 14.58 -4.55
C GLN A 131 43.59 13.38 -5.06
N GLY A 132 43.04 12.66 -6.05
CA GLY A 132 43.68 11.50 -6.68
C GLY A 132 45.04 11.83 -7.31
N ARG A 133 45.17 13.00 -7.96
CA ARG A 133 46.44 13.46 -8.57
C ARG A 133 47.49 13.86 -7.54
N ARG A 134 47.09 14.33 -6.36
CA ARG A 134 48.00 14.85 -5.33
C ARG A 134 48.29 13.86 -4.20
N ALA A 135 47.58 12.75 -4.13
CA ALA A 135 47.75 11.74 -3.08
C ALA A 135 48.91 10.78 -3.42
N LEU A 136 49.62 10.30 -2.39
CA LEU A 136 50.63 9.25 -2.53
C LEU A 136 49.99 7.96 -3.09
N ALA A 137 50.78 7.19 -3.83
CA ALA A 137 50.32 5.93 -4.40
C ALA A 137 49.97 4.92 -3.30
N SER A 138 48.69 4.51 -3.25
CA SER A 138 48.23 3.34 -2.51
C SER A 138 47.63 2.35 -3.48
N SER A 139 47.84 1.05 -3.26
CA SER A 139 47.31 -0.02 -4.12
C SER A 139 45.79 0.10 -4.33
N LEU A 140 45.07 0.40 -3.25
CA LEU A 140 43.61 0.61 -3.32
C LEU A 140 43.21 2.02 -3.75
N GLY A 141 44.14 2.97 -3.86
CA GLY A 141 43.87 4.35 -4.27
C GLY A 141 43.15 4.44 -5.61
N TRP A 142 43.44 3.51 -6.53
CA TRP A 142 42.77 3.43 -7.82
C TRP A 142 41.23 3.35 -7.72
N THR A 143 40.67 2.83 -6.62
CA THR A 143 39.21 2.79 -6.41
C THR A 143 38.54 4.17 -6.48
N THR A 144 39.26 5.27 -6.21
CA THR A 144 38.75 6.64 -6.42
C THR A 144 38.36 6.91 -7.87
N SER A 145 38.99 6.24 -8.85
CA SER A 145 38.68 6.39 -10.28
C SER A 145 37.26 5.92 -10.62
N TYR A 146 36.69 4.96 -9.87
CA TYR A 146 35.29 4.56 -10.01
C TYR A 146 34.34 5.72 -9.66
N PHE A 147 34.63 6.45 -8.59
CA PHE A 147 33.79 7.57 -8.16
C PHE A 147 33.86 8.74 -9.16
N VAL A 148 35.03 9.00 -9.73
CA VAL A 148 35.17 10.01 -10.79
C VAL A 148 34.41 9.57 -12.04
N ALA A 149 34.60 8.32 -12.50
CA ALA A 149 33.89 7.80 -13.66
C ALA A 149 32.37 7.85 -13.46
N ALA A 150 31.86 7.42 -12.29
CA ALA A 150 30.46 7.53 -11.92
C ALA A 150 29.97 8.99 -12.01
N ALA A 151 30.69 9.93 -11.40
CA ALA A 151 30.31 11.34 -11.39
C ALA A 151 30.28 11.99 -12.78
N LEU A 152 31.08 11.50 -13.74
CA LEU A 152 31.05 11.96 -15.12
C LEU A 152 29.81 11.44 -15.89
N THR A 153 29.22 10.31 -15.48
CA THR A 153 28.03 9.76 -16.12
C THR A 153 26.74 10.47 -15.71
N LEU A 154 26.68 11.09 -14.53
CA LEU A 154 25.47 11.74 -14.05
C LEU A 154 25.04 12.93 -14.93
N PRO A 155 25.90 13.91 -15.28
CA PRO A 155 25.50 15.01 -16.17
C PRO A 155 24.96 14.53 -17.51
N VAL A 156 25.55 13.46 -18.08
CA VAL A 156 25.07 12.84 -19.32
C VAL A 156 23.67 12.30 -19.14
N GLY A 157 23.42 11.51 -18.09
CA GLY A 157 22.08 10.97 -17.86
C GLY A 157 21.05 12.04 -17.48
N ILE A 158 21.43 13.12 -16.80
CA ILE A 158 20.55 14.27 -16.58
C ILE A 158 20.14 14.91 -17.91
N ALA A 159 21.10 15.15 -18.81
CA ALA A 159 20.79 15.67 -20.14
C ALA A 159 19.85 14.73 -20.91
N LEU A 160 20.11 13.41 -20.87
CA LEU A 160 19.23 12.41 -21.48
C LEU A 160 17.83 12.41 -20.86
N GLY A 161 17.69 12.56 -19.54
CA GLY A 161 16.39 12.61 -18.85
C GLY A 161 15.59 13.88 -19.18
N VAL A 162 16.28 15.01 -19.33
CA VAL A 162 15.68 16.28 -19.75
C VAL A 162 15.23 16.24 -21.21
N LEU A 163 15.95 15.53 -22.08
CA LEU A 163 15.53 15.28 -23.46
C LEU A 163 14.37 14.27 -23.52
N LEU A 164 14.45 13.20 -22.73
CA LEU A 164 13.43 12.15 -22.63
C LEU A 164 12.04 12.74 -22.33
N ALA A 165 11.96 13.66 -21.37
CA ALA A 165 10.73 14.36 -20.99
C ALA A 165 10.11 15.23 -22.09
N ARG A 166 10.74 15.35 -23.27
CA ARG A 166 10.27 16.16 -24.42
C ARG A 166 10.22 15.34 -25.71
N SER A 167 10.25 14.02 -25.62
CA SER A 167 10.37 13.13 -26.76
C SER A 167 9.31 12.06 -26.71
N ASP A 168 8.88 11.60 -27.89
CA ASP A 168 7.86 10.58 -28.05
C ASP A 168 8.35 9.42 -28.95
N GLY A 169 7.60 8.33 -28.97
CA GLY A 169 7.82 7.18 -29.85
C GLY A 169 9.21 6.55 -29.72
N SER A 170 9.83 6.22 -30.86
CA SER A 170 11.14 5.54 -30.88
C SER A 170 12.28 6.37 -30.27
N ALA A 171 12.21 7.71 -30.39
CA ALA A 171 13.20 8.59 -29.76
C ALA A 171 13.11 8.54 -28.24
N HIS A 172 11.89 8.53 -27.70
CA HIS A 172 11.62 8.32 -26.27
C HIS A 172 12.24 7.02 -25.76
N ALA A 173 11.93 5.90 -26.42
CA ALA A 173 12.41 4.57 -26.05
C ALA A 173 13.95 4.48 -25.98
N ARG A 174 14.63 5.09 -26.95
CA ARG A 174 16.11 5.15 -27.01
C ARG A 174 16.68 5.99 -25.87
N LEU A 175 16.11 7.17 -25.64
CA LEU A 175 16.52 8.06 -24.54
C LEU A 175 16.24 7.41 -23.19
N TYR A 176 15.15 6.66 -23.04
CA TYR A 176 14.79 5.94 -21.83
C TYR A 176 15.86 4.89 -21.47
N VAL A 177 16.24 4.03 -22.43
CA VAL A 177 17.30 3.02 -22.20
C VAL A 177 18.64 3.67 -21.87
N ALA A 178 19.01 4.73 -22.58
CA ALA A 178 20.27 5.45 -22.33
C ALA A 178 20.29 6.17 -20.97
N HIS A 179 19.19 6.82 -20.60
CA HIS A 179 19.01 7.45 -19.28
C HIS A 179 19.10 6.41 -18.17
N LEU A 180 18.36 5.30 -18.29
CA LEU A 180 18.38 4.20 -17.34
C LEU A 180 19.81 3.65 -17.15
N ALA A 181 20.53 3.43 -18.25
CA ALA A 181 21.89 2.88 -18.21
C ALA A 181 22.88 3.85 -17.54
N THR A 182 22.85 5.12 -17.91
CA THR A 182 23.74 6.14 -17.31
C THR A 182 23.46 6.38 -15.84
N MET A 183 22.20 6.31 -15.39
CA MET A 183 21.84 6.49 -13.98
C MET A 183 22.12 5.24 -13.14
N LEU A 184 21.60 4.07 -13.53
CA LEU A 184 21.67 2.86 -12.71
C LEU A 184 23.01 2.14 -12.85
N LEU A 185 23.54 2.00 -14.07
CA LEU A 185 24.81 1.29 -14.31
C LEU A 185 26.02 2.23 -14.21
N GLY A 186 25.87 3.48 -14.62
CA GLY A 186 26.88 4.53 -14.49
C GLY A 186 26.97 5.08 -13.07
N TRP A 187 26.10 6.04 -12.74
CA TRP A 187 26.20 6.80 -11.49
C TRP A 187 26.15 5.91 -10.25
N ILE A 188 25.16 5.02 -10.17
CA ILE A 188 24.98 4.15 -9.00
C ILE A 188 25.89 2.92 -9.10
N GLY A 189 25.82 2.19 -10.20
CA GLY A 189 26.56 0.94 -10.42
C GLY A 189 28.06 1.08 -10.23
N LEU A 190 28.71 2.04 -10.90
CA LEU A 190 30.14 2.27 -10.74
C LEU A 190 30.50 2.72 -9.32
N THR A 191 29.68 3.55 -8.69
CA THR A 191 29.91 3.97 -7.29
C THR A 191 29.88 2.79 -6.33
N VAL A 192 28.88 1.90 -6.48
CA VAL A 192 28.76 0.72 -5.63
C VAL A 192 29.93 -0.23 -5.87
N MET A 193 30.29 -0.51 -7.13
CA MET A 193 31.44 -1.38 -7.43
C MET A 193 32.74 -0.85 -6.83
N GLY A 194 33.02 0.46 -6.98
CA GLY A 194 34.19 1.09 -6.36
C GLY A 194 34.19 1.01 -4.84
N THR A 195 33.01 1.12 -4.22
CA THR A 195 32.85 1.01 -2.77
C THR A 195 33.07 -0.42 -2.29
N LEU A 196 32.51 -1.42 -2.96
CA LEU A 196 32.55 -2.82 -2.53
C LEU A 196 33.96 -3.38 -2.45
N VAL A 197 34.88 -2.95 -3.33
CA VAL A 197 36.30 -3.36 -3.29
C VAL A 197 36.93 -3.14 -1.91
N THR A 198 36.50 -2.11 -1.18
CA THR A 198 37.04 -1.77 0.15
C THR A 198 36.06 -2.08 1.28
N LEU A 199 34.77 -1.86 1.06
CA LEU A 199 33.73 -2.02 2.08
C LEU A 199 33.41 -3.49 2.34
N TRP A 200 33.35 -4.34 1.30
CA TRP A 200 33.00 -5.76 1.43
C TRP A 200 33.95 -6.54 2.36
N PRO A 201 35.29 -6.53 2.15
CA PRO A 201 36.21 -7.22 3.06
C PRO A 201 36.18 -6.61 4.47
N THR A 202 35.93 -5.31 4.57
CA THR A 202 35.78 -4.62 5.87
C THR A 202 34.54 -5.11 6.63
N MET A 203 33.39 -5.25 5.96
CA MET A 203 32.16 -5.75 6.54
C MET A 203 32.28 -7.22 6.97
N LEU A 204 32.91 -8.04 6.14
CA LEU A 204 33.17 -9.46 6.45
C LEU A 204 34.29 -9.64 7.48
N ARG A 205 35.13 -8.62 7.70
CA ARG A 205 36.31 -8.64 8.56
C ARG A 205 37.34 -9.67 8.08
N VAL A 206 37.63 -9.63 6.79
CA VAL A 206 38.68 -10.42 6.13
C VAL A 206 39.66 -9.49 5.43
N ARG A 207 40.85 -10.01 5.10
CA ARG A 207 41.80 -9.27 4.25
C ARG A 207 41.30 -9.28 2.81
N VAL A 208 41.60 -8.19 2.11
CA VAL A 208 41.35 -8.03 0.67
C VAL A 208 42.04 -9.17 -0.10
N GLU A 209 41.33 -9.79 -1.06
CA GLU A 209 41.87 -10.87 -1.89
C GLU A 209 43.12 -10.45 -2.68
N PRO A 210 44.15 -11.29 -2.78
CA PRO A 210 45.24 -11.10 -3.75
C PRO A 210 44.68 -10.96 -5.17
N GLY A 211 45.05 -9.89 -5.87
CA GLY A 211 44.56 -9.62 -7.23
C GLY A 211 43.26 -8.82 -7.32
N ALA A 212 42.62 -8.46 -6.19
CA ALA A 212 41.44 -7.61 -6.17
C ALA A 212 41.65 -6.26 -6.89
N GLU A 213 42.83 -5.67 -6.74
CA GLU A 213 43.18 -4.42 -7.44
C GLU A 213 43.18 -4.58 -8.96
N ARG A 214 43.78 -5.68 -9.47
CA ARG A 214 43.84 -5.96 -10.91
C ARG A 214 42.44 -6.20 -11.47
N ALA A 215 41.65 -7.01 -10.78
CA ALA A 215 40.26 -7.26 -11.11
C ALA A 215 39.43 -5.98 -11.12
N ALA A 216 39.62 -5.10 -10.13
CA ALA A 216 38.95 -3.80 -10.08
C ALA A 216 39.37 -2.85 -11.22
N ARG A 217 40.65 -2.83 -11.61
CA ARG A 217 41.11 -2.02 -12.76
C ARG A 217 40.50 -2.49 -14.08
N GLN A 218 40.57 -3.79 -14.36
CA GLN A 218 40.00 -4.40 -15.56
C GLN A 218 38.47 -4.27 -15.57
N GLY A 219 37.85 -4.44 -14.41
CA GLY A 219 36.42 -4.23 -14.20
C GLY A 219 35.98 -2.82 -14.58
N LEU A 220 36.70 -1.79 -14.14
CA LEU A 220 36.33 -0.39 -14.45
C LEU A 220 36.34 -0.13 -15.95
N VAL A 221 37.36 -0.63 -16.65
CA VAL A 221 37.46 -0.49 -18.10
C VAL A 221 36.29 -1.21 -18.78
N ALA A 222 36.00 -2.46 -18.41
CA ALA A 222 34.89 -3.21 -19.00
C ALA A 222 33.52 -2.58 -18.70
N LEU A 223 33.28 -2.14 -17.46
CA LEU A 223 32.03 -1.50 -17.04
C LEU A 223 31.85 -0.14 -17.74
N GLY A 224 32.90 0.69 -17.79
CA GLY A 224 32.88 1.99 -18.46
C GLY A 224 32.71 1.88 -19.97
N SER A 225 33.46 0.98 -20.62
CA SER A 225 33.33 0.72 -22.06
C SER A 225 31.96 0.13 -22.40
N GLY A 226 31.46 -0.81 -21.59
CA GLY A 226 30.11 -1.35 -21.76
C GLY A 226 29.06 -0.26 -21.73
N LEU A 227 29.11 0.62 -20.72
CA LEU A 227 28.19 1.76 -20.61
C LEU A 227 28.28 2.71 -21.81
N ALA A 228 29.49 3.04 -22.28
CA ALA A 228 29.68 3.88 -23.45
C ALA A 228 29.06 3.23 -24.71
N VAL A 229 29.25 1.91 -24.89
CA VAL A 229 28.66 1.16 -26.00
C VAL A 229 27.13 1.13 -25.92
N VAL A 230 26.54 0.99 -24.73
CA VAL A 230 25.07 1.07 -24.56
C VAL A 230 24.53 2.42 -25.01
N VAL A 231 25.15 3.51 -24.54
CA VAL A 231 24.74 4.88 -24.88
C VAL A 231 24.93 5.14 -26.38
N THR A 232 26.04 4.69 -26.97
CA THR A 232 26.26 4.79 -28.41
C THR A 232 25.22 3.99 -29.20
N GLY A 233 24.90 2.76 -28.80
CA GLY A 233 23.86 1.96 -29.44
C GLY A 233 22.49 2.64 -29.40
N ALA A 234 22.13 3.24 -28.27
CA ALA A 234 20.92 4.06 -28.18
C ALA A 234 21.00 5.32 -29.05
N ALA A 235 22.13 6.03 -29.08
CA ALA A 235 22.34 7.23 -29.89
C ALA A 235 22.36 6.96 -31.40
N THR A 236 22.79 5.78 -31.84
CA THR A 236 22.78 5.37 -33.26
C THR A 236 21.51 4.60 -33.65
N GLY A 237 20.66 4.24 -32.69
CA GLY A 237 19.46 3.42 -32.93
C GLY A 237 19.77 1.93 -33.16
N MET A 238 21.02 1.50 -32.95
CA MET A 238 21.45 0.13 -33.12
C MET A 238 21.18 -0.69 -31.86
N LEU A 239 20.05 -1.39 -31.85
CA LEU A 239 19.58 -2.17 -30.70
C LEU A 239 20.56 -3.29 -30.31
N GLY A 240 21.11 -4.01 -31.29
CA GLY A 240 22.14 -5.04 -31.06
C GLY A 240 23.44 -4.49 -30.46
N LEU A 241 23.83 -3.26 -30.83
CA LEU A 241 24.99 -2.58 -30.22
C LEU A 241 24.70 -2.24 -28.75
N ALA A 242 23.49 -1.77 -28.44
CA ALA A 242 23.09 -1.50 -27.07
C ALA A 242 23.10 -2.80 -26.23
N ALA A 243 22.58 -3.91 -26.78
CA ALA A 243 22.64 -5.23 -26.12
C ALA A 243 24.08 -5.69 -25.85
N ALA A 244 24.97 -5.57 -26.84
CA ALA A 244 26.39 -5.89 -26.70
C ALA A 244 27.08 -5.05 -25.61
N GLY A 245 26.71 -3.77 -25.49
CA GLY A 245 27.20 -2.89 -24.42
C GLY A 245 26.81 -3.36 -23.03
N VAL A 246 25.54 -3.79 -22.83
CA VAL A 246 25.09 -4.34 -21.53
C VAL A 246 25.78 -5.67 -21.25
N GLY A 247 25.96 -6.53 -22.27
CA GLY A 247 26.71 -7.78 -22.14
C GLY A 247 28.18 -7.55 -21.74
N LEU A 248 28.84 -6.54 -22.31
CA LEU A 248 30.18 -6.13 -21.92
C LEU A 248 30.21 -5.63 -20.46
N TYR A 249 29.21 -4.86 -20.04
CA TYR A 249 29.05 -4.46 -18.64
C TYR A 249 28.91 -5.68 -17.71
N ALA A 250 28.11 -6.69 -18.09
CA ALA A 250 27.97 -7.94 -17.34
C ALA A 250 29.31 -8.67 -17.16
N SER A 251 30.16 -8.68 -18.20
CA SER A 251 31.51 -9.27 -18.10
C SER A 251 32.42 -8.51 -17.12
N GLY A 252 32.24 -7.19 -17.01
CA GLY A 252 32.90 -6.35 -16.02
C GLY A 252 32.46 -6.68 -14.60
N LEU A 253 31.16 -6.88 -14.39
CA LEU A 253 30.62 -7.35 -13.10
C LEU A 253 31.21 -8.71 -12.72
N ALA A 254 31.21 -9.68 -13.64
CA ALA A 254 31.78 -11.00 -13.40
C ALA A 254 33.27 -10.94 -13.00
N ARG A 255 34.06 -10.08 -13.65
CA ARG A 255 35.47 -9.86 -13.27
C ARG A 255 35.63 -9.30 -11.86
N THR A 256 34.81 -8.32 -11.50
CA THR A 256 34.85 -7.73 -10.14
C THR A 256 34.27 -8.65 -9.06
N ALA A 257 33.47 -9.64 -9.45
CA ALA A 257 32.87 -10.63 -8.54
C ALA A 257 33.90 -11.56 -7.89
N ALA A 258 34.90 -12.02 -8.65
CA ALA A 258 35.77 -13.11 -8.22
C ALA A 258 36.48 -12.84 -6.87
N PRO A 259 37.09 -11.66 -6.65
CA PRO A 259 37.63 -11.30 -5.33
C PRO A 259 36.58 -11.27 -4.21
N LEU A 260 35.39 -10.72 -4.50
CA LEU A 260 34.31 -10.58 -3.51
C LEU A 260 33.78 -11.94 -3.05
N VAL A 261 33.67 -12.88 -4.00
CA VAL A 261 33.27 -14.27 -3.72
C VAL A 261 34.37 -15.00 -2.94
N GLY A 262 35.64 -14.81 -3.28
CA GLY A 262 36.77 -15.36 -2.52
C GLY A 262 36.78 -14.91 -1.06
N GLU A 263 36.53 -13.62 -0.83
CA GLU A 263 36.39 -13.04 0.52
C GLU A 263 35.19 -13.62 1.28
N ALA A 264 34.04 -13.78 0.61
CA ALA A 264 32.83 -14.38 1.21
C ALA A 264 33.00 -15.87 1.54
N ARG A 265 33.79 -16.61 0.75
CA ARG A 265 34.13 -18.02 1.03
C ARG A 265 35.02 -18.14 2.26
N ARG A 266 35.96 -17.21 2.48
CA ARG A 266 36.78 -17.18 3.70
C ARG A 266 35.96 -16.87 4.94
N ARG A 267 34.98 -15.97 4.84
CA ARG A 267 34.06 -15.67 5.93
C ARG A 267 32.69 -15.32 5.40
N ALA A 268 31.74 -16.24 5.62
CA ALA A 268 30.38 -16.06 5.15
C ALA A 268 29.70 -14.83 5.77
N PRO A 269 28.80 -14.16 5.01
CA PRO A 269 27.92 -13.13 5.53
C PRO A 269 27.18 -13.57 6.79
N SER A 270 27.11 -12.69 7.80
CA SER A 270 26.59 -13.05 9.12
C SER A 270 25.61 -12.05 9.73
N SER A 271 25.61 -10.80 9.27
CA SER A 271 24.71 -9.72 9.70
C SER A 271 23.71 -9.36 8.62
N PHE A 272 22.67 -8.60 8.98
CA PHE A 272 21.72 -8.05 8.01
C PHE A 272 22.46 -7.25 6.93
N ALA A 273 23.41 -6.39 7.34
CA ALA A 273 24.17 -5.57 6.42
C ALA A 273 24.91 -6.39 5.34
N THR A 274 25.63 -7.45 5.74
CA THR A 274 26.39 -8.29 4.80
C THR A 274 25.48 -9.09 3.85
N TRP A 275 24.35 -9.58 4.34
CA TRP A 275 23.39 -10.32 3.51
C TRP A 275 22.60 -9.40 2.58
N SER A 276 22.26 -8.19 3.04
CA SER A 276 21.58 -7.17 2.23
C SER A 276 22.46 -6.76 1.05
N VAL A 277 23.74 -6.48 1.29
CA VAL A 277 24.70 -6.14 0.22
C VAL A 277 24.94 -7.32 -0.73
N ALA A 278 25.04 -8.55 -0.22
CA ALA A 278 25.17 -9.74 -1.07
C ALA A 278 23.97 -9.92 -2.00
N ALA A 279 22.76 -9.83 -1.44
CA ALA A 279 21.53 -9.95 -2.21
C ALA A 279 21.35 -8.81 -3.23
N ALA A 280 21.74 -7.58 -2.87
CA ALA A 280 21.75 -6.47 -3.82
C ALA A 280 22.69 -6.71 -5.01
N TRP A 281 23.82 -7.37 -4.78
CA TRP A 281 24.74 -7.76 -5.84
C TRP A 281 24.14 -8.82 -6.77
N VAL A 282 23.42 -9.81 -6.21
CA VAL A 282 22.67 -10.81 -6.99
C VAL A 282 21.59 -10.14 -7.85
N TRP A 283 20.81 -9.21 -7.28
CA TRP A 283 19.81 -8.46 -8.04
C TRP A 283 20.41 -7.65 -9.17
N LEU A 284 21.56 -6.99 -8.95
CA LEU A 284 22.26 -6.27 -10.00
C LEU A 284 22.69 -7.20 -11.14
N CYS A 285 23.36 -8.31 -10.81
CA CYS A 285 23.84 -9.25 -11.82
C CYS A 285 22.69 -9.88 -12.61
N GLY A 286 21.64 -10.34 -11.92
CA GLY A 286 20.45 -10.89 -12.57
C GLY A 286 19.79 -9.87 -13.50
N SER A 287 19.58 -8.64 -13.02
CA SER A 287 18.96 -7.58 -13.81
C SER A 287 19.78 -7.20 -15.05
N VAL A 288 21.11 -7.12 -14.95
CA VAL A 288 21.99 -6.82 -16.10
C VAL A 288 22.01 -7.95 -17.13
N LEU A 289 21.98 -9.21 -16.68
CA LEU A 289 21.86 -10.36 -17.59
C LEU A 289 20.50 -10.36 -18.30
N SER A 290 19.41 -10.17 -17.56
CA SER A 290 18.06 -10.04 -18.13
C SER A 290 17.98 -8.87 -19.09
N TRP A 291 18.57 -7.72 -18.77
CA TRP A 291 18.62 -6.56 -19.64
C TRP A 291 19.33 -6.87 -20.97
N THR A 292 20.45 -7.58 -20.91
CA THR A 292 21.18 -8.01 -22.12
C THR A 292 20.28 -8.83 -23.04
N VAL A 293 19.57 -9.83 -22.49
CA VAL A 293 18.65 -10.69 -23.25
C VAL A 293 17.44 -9.91 -23.76
N MET A 294 16.86 -9.04 -22.93
CA MET A 294 15.70 -8.22 -23.29
C MET A 294 15.98 -7.29 -24.45
N LEU A 295 17.16 -6.66 -24.49
CA LEU A 295 17.58 -5.91 -25.67
C LEU A 295 17.87 -6.87 -26.84
N ALA A 296 18.72 -7.88 -26.68
CA ALA A 296 19.12 -8.75 -27.78
C ALA A 296 17.95 -9.41 -28.53
N THR A 297 16.81 -9.62 -27.84
CA THR A 297 15.61 -10.28 -28.40
C THR A 297 14.47 -9.31 -28.69
N ALA A 298 14.61 -8.00 -28.49
CA ALA A 298 13.55 -7.04 -28.78
C ALA A 298 13.46 -6.76 -30.30
N ALA A 299 12.24 -6.81 -30.84
CA ALA A 299 11.98 -6.53 -32.25
C ALA A 299 12.12 -5.02 -32.59
N SER A 300 11.92 -4.14 -31.62
CA SER A 300 11.97 -2.68 -31.81
C SER A 300 12.34 -1.96 -30.51
N TRP A 301 12.67 -0.66 -30.61
CA TRP A 301 12.96 0.18 -29.45
C TRP A 301 11.77 0.34 -28.48
N PRO A 302 10.53 0.62 -28.94
CA PRO A 302 9.37 0.62 -28.05
C PRO A 302 9.16 -0.72 -27.33
N ALA A 303 9.34 -1.86 -28.02
CA ALA A 303 9.27 -3.17 -27.38
C ALA A 303 10.38 -3.37 -26.34
N ALA A 304 11.59 -2.86 -26.62
CA ALA A 304 12.70 -2.88 -25.68
C ALA A 304 12.42 -2.03 -24.43
N GLU A 305 11.84 -0.84 -24.60
CA GLU A 305 11.47 0.05 -23.50
C GLU A 305 10.55 -0.62 -22.48
N VAL A 306 9.45 -1.22 -22.96
CA VAL A 306 8.48 -1.93 -22.10
C VAL A 306 9.16 -3.03 -21.30
N ARG A 307 9.98 -3.86 -21.96
CA ARG A 307 10.68 -5.00 -21.32
C ARG A 307 11.71 -4.52 -20.31
N VAL A 308 12.53 -3.53 -20.67
CA VAL A 308 13.55 -2.96 -19.79
C VAL A 308 12.90 -2.20 -18.62
N GLY A 309 11.72 -1.61 -18.81
CA GLY A 309 10.92 -0.98 -17.77
C GLY A 309 10.57 -1.91 -16.61
N ALA A 310 10.45 -3.22 -16.85
CA ALA A 310 10.23 -4.22 -15.79
C ALA A 310 11.43 -4.37 -14.84
N LEU A 311 12.64 -3.99 -15.27
CA LEU A 311 13.87 -4.07 -14.46
C LEU A 311 14.02 -2.90 -13.48
N LEU A 312 13.16 -1.88 -13.57
CA LEU A 312 13.25 -0.69 -12.73
C LEU A 312 13.08 -1.03 -11.24
N ALA A 313 12.10 -1.85 -10.87
CA ALA A 313 11.89 -2.25 -9.48
C ALA A 313 13.04 -3.14 -8.94
N PRO A 314 13.51 -4.18 -9.65
CA PRO A 314 14.72 -4.93 -9.29
C PRO A 314 15.95 -4.06 -9.05
N LEU A 315 16.20 -3.09 -9.93
CA LEU A 315 17.37 -2.22 -9.83
C LEU A 315 17.21 -1.13 -8.76
N ALA A 316 16.03 -0.53 -8.62
CA ALA A 316 15.78 0.52 -7.63
C ALA A 316 15.68 -0.05 -6.21
N VAL A 317 14.90 -1.11 -6.02
CA VAL A 317 14.65 -1.71 -4.70
C VAL A 317 15.68 -2.80 -4.39
N GLY A 318 15.73 -3.83 -5.23
CA GLY A 318 16.57 -5.02 -5.01
C GLY A 318 18.06 -4.69 -5.01
N PHE A 319 18.51 -3.72 -5.82
CA PHE A 319 19.89 -3.25 -5.84
C PHE A 319 20.10 -1.94 -5.04
N ALA A 320 19.56 -0.80 -5.50
CA ALA A 320 19.97 0.51 -4.99
C ALA A 320 19.52 0.79 -3.54
N ALA A 321 18.24 0.58 -3.21
CA ALA A 321 17.74 0.75 -1.85
C ALA A 321 18.38 -0.27 -0.89
N GLN A 322 18.49 -1.53 -1.32
CA GLN A 322 19.01 -2.62 -0.50
C GLN A 322 20.51 -2.48 -0.20
N VAL A 323 21.32 -1.98 -1.14
CA VAL A 323 22.73 -1.67 -0.88
C VAL A 323 22.90 -0.43 0.01
N LEU A 324 22.05 0.60 -0.17
CA LEU A 324 22.05 1.80 0.68
C LEU A 324 21.72 1.44 2.14
N LEU A 325 20.59 0.77 2.36
CA LEU A 325 20.13 0.40 3.70
C LEU A 325 21.06 -0.64 4.36
N GLY A 326 21.57 -1.59 3.58
CA GLY A 326 22.56 -2.56 4.04
C GLY A 326 23.87 -1.91 4.48
N SER A 327 24.44 -1.01 3.66
CA SER A 327 25.69 -0.32 3.97
C SER A 327 25.55 0.63 5.16
N LEU A 328 24.45 1.39 5.26
CA LEU A 328 24.19 2.27 6.42
C LEU A 328 24.04 1.49 7.72
N SER A 329 23.44 0.29 7.67
CA SER A 329 23.33 -0.62 8.82
C SER A 329 24.68 -1.05 9.39
N TYR A 330 25.73 -1.04 8.56
CA TYR A 330 27.10 -1.28 9.02
C TYR A 330 27.84 0.01 9.41
N LEU A 331 27.74 1.05 8.57
CA LEU A 331 28.56 2.26 8.68
C LEU A 331 28.12 3.17 9.84
N VAL A 332 26.82 3.30 10.10
CA VAL A 332 26.30 4.17 11.16
C VAL A 332 26.78 3.72 12.55
N PRO A 333 26.63 2.45 12.97
CA PRO A 333 27.22 1.96 14.21
C PRO A 333 28.74 2.18 14.32
N MET A 334 29.46 1.99 13.20
CA MET A 334 30.92 2.08 13.17
C MET A 334 31.41 3.52 13.42
N ILE A 335 30.79 4.51 12.78
CA ILE A 335 31.20 5.92 12.90
C ILE A 335 30.79 6.56 14.23
N LEU A 336 29.68 6.10 14.82
CA LEU A 336 29.22 6.61 16.11
C LEU A 336 30.17 6.30 17.26
N GLY A 337 30.92 5.20 17.17
CA GLY A 337 31.94 4.81 18.15
C GLY A 337 31.35 4.42 19.51
N GLY A 338 32.04 4.77 20.60
CA GLY A 338 31.59 4.47 21.97
C GLY A 338 32.22 3.22 22.62
N GLY A 339 33.22 2.61 21.98
CA GLY A 339 33.93 1.43 22.48
C GLY A 339 33.24 0.10 22.11
N PRO A 340 33.90 -1.05 22.36
CA PRO A 340 33.43 -2.36 21.86
C PRO A 340 32.04 -2.75 22.32
N ALA A 341 31.67 -2.40 23.56
CA ALA A 341 30.35 -2.71 24.11
C ALA A 341 29.22 -1.92 23.43
N VAL A 342 29.42 -0.63 23.17
CA VAL A 342 28.43 0.22 22.47
C VAL A 342 28.27 -0.25 21.03
N VAL A 343 29.38 -0.50 20.34
CA VAL A 343 29.36 -1.01 18.95
C VAL A 343 28.63 -2.36 18.86
N ARG A 344 28.82 -3.27 19.83
CA ARG A 344 28.05 -4.53 19.89
C ARG A 344 26.56 -4.29 20.09
N ALA A 345 26.18 -3.40 21.01
CA ALA A 345 24.78 -3.09 21.29
C ALA A 345 24.09 -2.41 20.08
N THR A 346 24.74 -1.45 19.43
CA THR A 346 24.20 -0.77 18.25
C THR A 346 24.10 -1.70 17.05
N ASN A 347 25.07 -2.60 16.85
CA ASN A 347 24.97 -3.64 15.82
C ASN A 347 23.79 -4.59 16.09
N ALA A 348 23.54 -4.97 17.34
CA ALA A 348 22.40 -5.81 17.69
C ALA A 348 21.04 -5.12 17.40
N ILE A 349 20.96 -3.79 17.55
CA ILE A 349 19.77 -3.01 17.16
C ILE A 349 19.61 -2.99 15.64
N ALA A 350 20.67 -2.71 14.88
CA ALA A 350 20.63 -2.66 13.42
C ALA A 350 20.26 -4.02 12.78
N ASP A 351 20.72 -5.12 13.39
CA ASP A 351 20.45 -6.49 12.96
C ASP A 351 19.06 -7.03 13.38
N ARG A 352 18.26 -6.24 14.13
CA ARG A 352 16.95 -6.68 14.61
C ARG A 352 16.01 -7.01 13.44
N GLY A 353 15.40 -8.20 13.49
CA GLY A 353 14.53 -8.71 12.42
C GLY A 353 15.25 -8.93 11.08
N GLY A 354 16.59 -8.98 11.05
CA GLY A 354 17.38 -9.04 9.82
C GLY A 354 16.96 -10.16 8.86
N PRO A 355 16.84 -11.43 9.30
CA PRO A 355 16.39 -12.52 8.44
C PRO A 355 14.99 -12.30 7.85
N ALA A 356 14.03 -11.83 8.65
CA ALA A 356 12.67 -11.54 8.17
C ALA A 356 12.69 -10.43 7.11
N ARG A 357 13.38 -9.32 7.36
CA ARG A 357 13.51 -8.20 6.43
C ARG A 357 14.13 -8.64 5.09
N LEU A 358 15.14 -9.50 5.12
CA LEU A 358 15.76 -10.03 3.91
C LEU A 358 14.79 -10.93 3.12
N VAL A 359 14.05 -11.81 3.81
CA VAL A 359 13.06 -12.68 3.17
C VAL A 359 11.95 -11.84 2.54
N LEU A 360 11.40 -10.87 3.28
CA LEU A 360 10.32 -10.00 2.78
C LEU A 360 10.77 -9.15 1.57
N VAL A 361 11.94 -8.50 1.64
CA VAL A 361 12.42 -7.66 0.52
C VAL A 361 12.70 -8.51 -0.72
N ASN A 362 13.46 -9.60 -0.60
CA ASN A 362 13.86 -10.38 -1.77
C ASN A 362 12.73 -11.29 -2.29
N GLY A 363 12.02 -11.95 -1.38
CA GLY A 363 10.90 -12.83 -1.74
C GLY A 363 9.71 -12.04 -2.27
N GLY A 364 9.32 -10.95 -1.59
CA GLY A 364 8.25 -10.07 -2.06
C GLY A 364 8.58 -9.42 -3.41
N LEU A 365 9.83 -8.96 -3.62
CA LEU A 365 10.24 -8.41 -4.91
C LEU A 365 10.23 -9.48 -6.02
N ALA A 366 10.64 -10.72 -5.73
CA ALA A 366 10.54 -11.81 -6.69
C ALA A 366 9.08 -12.11 -7.05
N LEU A 367 8.17 -12.14 -6.08
CA LEU A 367 6.73 -12.29 -6.33
C LEU A 367 6.17 -11.16 -7.21
N CYS A 368 6.63 -9.92 -7.00
CA CYS A 368 6.21 -8.79 -7.83
C CYS A 368 6.60 -8.92 -9.32
N LEU A 369 7.60 -9.74 -9.63
CA LEU A 369 8.09 -9.98 -10.99
C LEU A 369 7.44 -11.19 -11.66
N LEU A 370 6.80 -12.06 -10.89
CA LEU A 370 6.10 -13.21 -11.45
C LEU A 370 4.80 -12.75 -12.12
N PRO A 371 4.40 -13.44 -13.21
CA PRO A 371 3.05 -13.29 -13.73
C PRO A 371 2.07 -13.75 -12.63
N GLY A 372 1.00 -12.98 -12.44
CA GLY A 372 -0.01 -13.30 -11.43
C GLY A 372 -0.92 -12.13 -11.10
N PRO A 373 -1.92 -12.39 -10.24
CA PRO A 373 -2.95 -11.43 -9.90
C PRO A 373 -2.37 -10.11 -9.40
N SER A 374 -3.10 -9.02 -9.66
CA SER A 374 -2.70 -7.69 -9.21
C SER A 374 -2.64 -7.58 -7.68
N LEU A 375 -3.58 -8.21 -6.97
CA LEU A 375 -3.64 -8.26 -5.51
C LEU A 375 -2.40 -8.91 -4.88
N LEU A 376 -1.88 -10.00 -5.47
CA LEU A 376 -0.62 -10.62 -5.07
C LEU A 376 0.52 -9.59 -5.08
N ARG A 377 0.62 -8.81 -6.16
CA ARG A 377 1.68 -7.80 -6.31
C ARG A 377 1.51 -6.63 -5.35
N VAL A 378 0.27 -6.19 -5.10
CA VAL A 378 -0.02 -5.18 -4.08
C VAL A 378 0.42 -5.67 -2.71
N GLY A 379 -0.04 -6.84 -2.25
CA GLY A 379 0.34 -7.41 -0.97
C GLY A 379 1.86 -7.61 -0.82
N ALA A 380 2.51 -8.15 -1.86
CA ALA A 380 3.96 -8.34 -1.86
C ALA A 380 4.71 -7.00 -1.79
N SER A 381 4.27 -5.99 -2.53
CA SER A 381 4.87 -4.65 -2.51
C SER A 381 4.74 -3.96 -1.15
N MET A 382 3.61 -4.14 -0.45
CA MET A 382 3.40 -3.59 0.89
C MET A 382 4.33 -4.24 1.92
N LEU A 383 4.51 -5.57 1.86
CA LEU A 383 5.47 -6.28 2.72
C LEU A 383 6.92 -5.83 2.47
N VAL A 384 7.30 -5.63 1.20
CA VAL A 384 8.61 -5.09 0.82
C VAL A 384 8.78 -3.69 1.39
N LEU A 385 7.80 -2.80 1.21
CA LEU A 385 7.85 -1.41 1.69
C LEU A 385 7.98 -1.36 3.22
N GLY A 386 7.19 -2.14 3.95
CA GLY A 386 7.29 -2.24 5.41
C GLY A 386 8.68 -2.69 5.88
N ALA A 387 9.28 -3.69 5.21
CA ALA A 387 10.63 -4.16 5.52
C ALA A 387 11.72 -3.11 5.22
N LEU A 388 11.55 -2.30 4.16
CA LEU A 388 12.45 -1.19 3.83
C LEU A 388 12.36 -0.08 4.88
N ILE A 389 11.15 0.38 5.23
CA ILE A 389 10.87 1.43 6.24
C ILE A 389 11.41 1.06 7.62
N TRP A 390 11.36 -0.23 7.98
CA TRP A 390 11.89 -0.71 9.25
C TRP A 390 13.38 -0.40 9.43
N THR A 391 14.17 -0.37 8.34
CA THR A 391 15.62 -0.17 8.43
C THR A 391 15.98 1.24 8.91
N PRO A 392 15.50 2.34 8.28
CA PRO A 392 15.69 3.69 8.80
C PRO A 392 15.24 3.86 10.27
N VAL A 393 14.13 3.26 10.68
CA VAL A 393 13.64 3.32 12.07
C VAL A 393 14.68 2.76 13.05
N LEU A 394 15.28 1.61 12.73
CA LEU A 394 16.35 1.04 13.54
C LEU A 394 17.62 1.91 13.55
N LEU A 395 17.97 2.56 12.43
CA LEU A 395 19.12 3.46 12.35
C LEU A 395 18.92 4.72 13.21
N VAL A 396 17.71 5.28 13.24
CA VAL A 396 17.35 6.38 14.16
C VAL A 396 17.51 5.92 15.60
N ARG A 397 17.02 4.72 15.94
CA ARG A 397 17.19 4.15 17.28
C ARG A 397 18.66 3.94 17.65
N VAL A 398 19.50 3.46 16.72
CA VAL A 398 20.95 3.36 16.91
C VAL A 398 21.56 4.73 17.23
N ALA A 399 21.20 5.76 16.47
CA ALA A 399 21.68 7.12 16.70
C ALA A 399 21.26 7.65 18.08
N VAL A 400 20.02 7.42 18.51
CA VAL A 400 19.51 7.83 19.83
C VAL A 400 20.24 7.10 20.97
N VAL A 401 20.37 5.78 20.88
CA VAL A 401 21.02 4.96 21.93
C VAL A 401 22.49 5.30 22.06
N SER A 402 23.18 5.58 20.96
CA SER A 402 24.60 5.96 20.97
C SER A 402 24.89 7.29 21.70
N ARG A 403 23.87 8.12 21.93
CA ARG A 403 23.98 9.45 22.57
C ARG A 403 23.67 9.46 24.06
N ARG A 404 23.08 8.40 24.63
CA ARG A 404 22.69 8.37 26.05
C ARG A 404 23.94 8.28 26.96
N PRO A 405 24.14 9.19 27.93
CA PRO A 405 25.19 9.07 28.94
C PRO A 405 24.97 7.79 29.77
N ARG A 406 26.02 7.05 30.09
CA ARG A 406 25.91 5.86 30.94
C ARG A 406 26.28 6.21 32.39
N PRO A 407 25.53 5.73 33.39
CA PRO A 407 26.01 5.67 34.77
C PRO A 407 27.25 4.77 34.84
N ALA A 408 28.21 5.12 35.69
CA ALA A 408 29.39 4.30 35.96
C ALA A 408 28.98 3.03 36.73
N GLY A 409 28.62 1.98 36.01
CA GLY A 409 28.42 0.65 36.59
C GLY A 409 29.73 -0.12 36.72
N PRO A 410 29.85 -1.06 37.69
CA PRO A 410 31.09 -1.77 37.97
C PRO A 410 31.60 -2.56 36.77
N MET A 411 32.93 -2.63 36.64
CA MET A 411 33.60 -3.46 35.63
C MET A 411 33.28 -4.95 35.85
N PRO A 412 33.00 -5.74 34.80
CA PRO A 412 32.88 -7.18 34.94
C PRO A 412 34.23 -7.78 35.37
N VAL A 413 34.19 -8.60 36.42
CA VAL A 413 35.34 -9.40 36.88
C VAL A 413 35.71 -10.39 35.76
N VAL A 414 36.99 -10.37 35.37
CA VAL A 414 37.57 -11.35 34.45
C VAL A 414 37.83 -12.63 35.24
N GLY A 415 37.09 -13.71 34.93
CA GLY A 415 37.39 -15.05 35.45
C GLY A 415 38.67 -15.63 34.83
N PRO A 416 39.35 -16.57 35.51
CA PRO A 416 40.67 -17.06 35.11
C PRO A 416 40.63 -17.88 33.80
N PRO A 417 41.72 -17.88 33.01
CA PRO A 417 41.78 -18.56 31.72
C PRO A 417 42.08 -20.06 31.93
N GLY A 418 41.19 -20.96 31.51
CA GLY A 418 41.51 -22.40 31.54
C GLY A 418 40.41 -23.45 31.35
N GLY A 419 39.20 -23.11 30.87
CA GLY A 419 38.15 -24.11 30.63
C GLY A 419 37.87 -24.34 29.13
N PRO A 420 37.66 -25.59 28.66
CA PRO A 420 37.25 -25.85 27.28
C PRO A 420 35.94 -25.12 26.98
N ALA A 421 35.92 -24.38 25.87
CA ALA A 421 34.83 -23.47 25.52
C ALA A 421 33.52 -24.22 25.27
N ALA A 422 32.69 -24.32 26.30
CA ALA A 422 31.28 -24.68 26.14
C ALA A 422 30.63 -23.68 25.17
N VAL A 423 30.01 -24.16 24.10
CA VAL A 423 29.20 -23.33 23.19
C VAL A 423 28.10 -22.69 24.05
N PRO A 424 28.10 -21.36 24.26
CA PRO A 424 27.18 -20.76 25.21
C PRO A 424 25.74 -20.93 24.69
N ALA A 425 24.82 -21.34 25.57
CA ALA A 425 23.38 -21.50 25.28
C ALA A 425 22.75 -20.28 24.57
N GLU A 426 23.36 -19.10 24.74
CA GLU A 426 23.03 -17.85 24.04
C GLU A 426 23.18 -17.92 22.50
N GLN A 427 24.13 -18.72 21.97
CA GLN A 427 24.32 -18.90 20.53
C GLN A 427 23.28 -19.85 19.90
N VAL A 428 22.80 -20.84 20.64
CA VAL A 428 21.75 -21.78 20.19
C VAL A 428 20.38 -21.09 20.16
N GLY A 429 20.06 -20.29 21.19
CA GLY A 429 18.84 -19.46 21.22
C GLY A 429 18.79 -18.41 20.09
N ARG A 430 19.92 -17.77 19.79
CA ARG A 430 20.03 -16.83 18.65
C ARG A 430 19.82 -17.51 17.29
N ARG A 431 20.31 -18.75 17.08
CA ARG A 431 20.10 -19.49 15.82
C ARG A 431 18.63 -19.92 15.64
N ARG A 432 17.98 -20.37 16.72
CA ARG A 432 16.56 -20.76 16.70
C ARG A 432 15.64 -19.56 16.42
N GLY A 433 15.92 -18.40 17.02
CA GLY A 433 15.20 -17.15 16.76
C GLY A 433 15.37 -16.60 15.33
N ARG A 434 16.55 -16.78 14.70
CA ARG A 434 16.77 -16.38 13.29
C ARG A 434 15.99 -17.25 12.31
N ARG A 435 15.93 -18.56 12.53
CA ARG A 435 15.13 -19.48 11.70
C ARG A 435 13.63 -19.20 11.83
N GLY A 436 13.14 -18.96 13.05
CA GLY A 436 11.74 -18.60 13.29
C GLY A 436 11.33 -17.30 12.57
N GLN A 437 12.21 -16.29 12.54
CA GLN A 437 11.96 -15.04 11.80
C GLN A 437 11.88 -15.25 10.29
N SER A 438 12.75 -16.09 9.71
CA SER A 438 12.68 -16.41 8.27
C SER A 438 11.43 -17.21 7.92
N ILE A 439 11.03 -18.17 8.79
CA ILE A 439 9.80 -18.96 8.59
C ILE A 439 8.57 -18.07 8.65
N ALA A 440 8.46 -17.19 9.66
CA ALA A 440 7.34 -16.27 9.77
C ALA A 440 7.23 -15.32 8.57
N ALA A 441 8.35 -14.78 8.09
CA ALA A 441 8.36 -13.96 6.88
C ALA A 441 7.98 -14.75 5.62
N GLY A 442 8.44 -16.01 5.50
CA GLY A 442 8.05 -16.90 4.43
C GLY A 442 6.55 -17.24 4.46
N ALA A 443 6.00 -17.49 5.64
CA ALA A 443 4.57 -17.73 5.84
C ALA A 443 3.73 -16.49 5.47
N ALA A 444 4.18 -15.28 5.81
CA ALA A 444 3.51 -14.05 5.41
C ALA A 444 3.47 -13.89 3.87
N LEU A 445 4.59 -14.19 3.18
CA LEU A 445 4.61 -14.18 1.71
C LEU A 445 3.72 -15.27 1.11
N ALA A 446 3.74 -16.48 1.67
CA ALA A 446 2.87 -17.58 1.22
C ALA A 446 1.39 -17.23 1.39
N LEU A 447 1.01 -16.59 2.49
CA LEU A 447 -0.35 -16.13 2.73
C LEU A 447 -0.79 -15.12 1.67
N VAL A 448 0.08 -14.18 1.27
CA VAL A 448 -0.22 -13.22 0.18
C VAL A 448 -0.39 -13.93 -1.16
N VAL A 449 0.41 -14.96 -1.45
CA VAL A 449 0.23 -15.79 -2.66
C VAL A 449 -1.11 -16.49 -2.65
N VAL A 450 -1.45 -17.19 -1.57
CA VAL A 450 -2.71 -17.93 -1.44
C VAL A 450 -3.90 -16.98 -1.54
N ALA A 451 -3.91 -15.87 -0.79
CA ALA A 451 -4.99 -14.89 -0.83
C ALA A 451 -5.12 -14.23 -2.21
N GLY A 452 -3.99 -13.91 -2.87
CA GLY A 452 -4.00 -13.29 -4.19
C GLY A 452 -4.56 -14.23 -5.28
N ILE A 453 -4.22 -15.52 -5.23
CA ILE A 453 -4.74 -16.53 -6.18
C ILE A 453 -6.19 -16.87 -5.87
N ALA A 454 -6.56 -17.01 -4.59
CA ALA A 454 -7.94 -17.32 -4.20
C ALA A 454 -8.92 -16.21 -4.60
N ALA A 455 -8.48 -14.96 -4.62
CA ALA A 455 -9.29 -13.82 -5.05
C ALA A 455 -9.47 -13.74 -6.59
N ASP A 456 -8.61 -14.38 -7.38
CA ASP A 456 -8.69 -14.39 -8.86
C ASP A 456 -7.99 -15.64 -9.46
N PRO A 457 -8.64 -16.83 -9.39
CA PRO A 457 -8.05 -18.08 -9.86
C PRO A 457 -7.95 -18.15 -11.39
N ALA A 458 -8.83 -17.47 -12.12
CA ALA A 458 -8.79 -17.42 -13.58
C ALA A 458 -7.53 -16.72 -14.09
N SER A 459 -7.02 -15.70 -13.37
CA SER A 459 -5.76 -15.01 -13.71
C SER A 459 -4.50 -15.91 -13.71
N VAL A 460 -4.59 -17.13 -13.17
CA VAL A 460 -3.53 -18.15 -13.19
C VAL A 460 -3.92 -19.39 -13.99
N GLY A 461 -4.98 -19.32 -14.80
CA GLY A 461 -5.40 -20.39 -15.71
C GLY A 461 -6.14 -21.55 -15.03
N LEU A 462 -6.73 -21.33 -13.85
CA LEU A 462 -7.53 -22.33 -13.12
C LEU A 462 -9.05 -22.17 -13.38
N GLY A 463 -9.42 -21.70 -14.58
CA GLY A 463 -10.80 -21.44 -15.00
C GLY A 463 -11.55 -22.66 -15.54
N ALA A 464 -12.88 -22.59 -15.60
CA ALA A 464 -13.72 -23.65 -16.15
C ALA A 464 -13.67 -23.65 -17.69
N ALA A 465 -13.52 -24.80 -18.34
CA ALA A 465 -13.32 -24.86 -19.81
C ALA A 465 -14.44 -24.14 -20.59
N ALA A 466 -14.06 -23.44 -21.66
CA ALA A 466 -14.99 -22.67 -22.49
C ALA A 466 -15.93 -23.52 -23.36
N ALA A 467 -15.48 -24.73 -23.75
CA ALA A 467 -16.19 -25.56 -24.72
C ALA A 467 -17.38 -26.35 -24.16
N ASP A 468 -17.41 -26.58 -22.84
CA ASP A 468 -18.47 -27.31 -22.10
C ASP A 468 -19.03 -28.57 -22.80
N GLY A 469 -18.15 -29.36 -23.45
CA GLY A 469 -18.54 -30.60 -24.13
C GLY A 469 -19.17 -30.45 -25.53
N VAL A 470 -19.29 -29.24 -26.06
CA VAL A 470 -19.81 -28.95 -27.41
C VAL A 470 -18.80 -29.33 -28.50
N GLN A 471 -19.27 -29.87 -29.61
CA GLN A 471 -18.43 -30.21 -30.77
C GLN A 471 -18.12 -28.95 -31.61
N PRO A 472 -16.90 -28.83 -32.17
CA PRO A 472 -16.54 -27.66 -32.98
C PRO A 472 -17.40 -27.55 -34.25
N SER A 473 -17.92 -26.36 -34.54
CA SER A 473 -18.65 -26.04 -35.78
C SER A 473 -17.72 -25.94 -36.99
N GLY A 474 -16.42 -25.68 -36.75
CA GLY A 474 -15.42 -25.39 -37.78
C GLY A 474 -15.39 -23.93 -38.23
N THR A 475 -16.23 -23.06 -37.64
CA THR A 475 -16.27 -21.62 -37.92
C THR A 475 -15.42 -20.86 -36.90
N VAL A 476 -14.54 -19.98 -37.37
CA VAL A 476 -13.72 -19.10 -36.52
C VAL A 476 -14.32 -17.69 -36.53
N VAL A 477 -14.62 -17.16 -35.34
CA VAL A 477 -15.21 -15.83 -35.16
C VAL A 477 -14.19 -14.93 -34.48
N GLU A 478 -13.84 -13.83 -35.13
CA GLU A 478 -12.88 -12.85 -34.64
C GLU A 478 -13.58 -11.53 -34.29
N ILE A 479 -13.42 -11.05 -33.06
CA ILE A 479 -14.10 -9.84 -32.57
C ILE A 479 -13.09 -8.87 -31.97
N ALA A 480 -13.17 -7.59 -32.37
CA ALA A 480 -12.36 -6.52 -31.80
C ALA A 480 -12.99 -6.00 -30.50
N VAL A 481 -12.16 -5.83 -29.46
CA VAL A 481 -12.55 -5.30 -28.14
C VAL A 481 -11.56 -4.22 -27.74
N GLU A 482 -12.05 -3.01 -27.48
CA GLU A 482 -11.23 -1.89 -27.00
C GLU A 482 -11.36 -1.75 -25.48
N ALA A 483 -10.23 -1.67 -24.77
CA ALA A 483 -10.21 -1.10 -23.42
C ALA A 483 -10.11 0.42 -23.55
N ARG A 484 -11.20 1.11 -23.24
CA ARG A 484 -11.36 2.57 -23.38
C ARG A 484 -12.19 3.12 -22.23
N ASP A 485 -11.77 4.25 -21.68
CA ASP A 485 -12.43 4.96 -20.58
C ASP A 485 -12.78 4.04 -19.40
N MET A 486 -11.84 3.18 -18.99
CA MET A 486 -12.04 2.21 -17.91
C MET A 486 -13.20 1.22 -18.16
N ARG A 487 -13.51 0.89 -19.43
CA ARG A 487 -14.51 -0.10 -19.84
C ARG A 487 -14.03 -0.92 -21.05
N PHE A 488 -14.66 -2.06 -21.30
CA PHE A 488 -14.51 -2.77 -22.57
C PHE A 488 -15.59 -2.33 -23.55
N VAL A 489 -15.20 -2.07 -24.80
CA VAL A 489 -16.09 -1.62 -25.88
C VAL A 489 -15.89 -2.53 -27.10
N PRO A 490 -16.90 -3.31 -27.51
CA PRO A 490 -18.17 -3.52 -26.79
C PRO A 490 -17.95 -4.23 -25.44
N SER A 491 -18.87 -4.05 -24.49
CA SER A 491 -18.84 -4.72 -23.18
C SER A 491 -19.45 -6.13 -23.22
N SER A 492 -20.09 -6.51 -24.33
CA SER A 492 -20.59 -7.87 -24.54
C SER A 492 -20.59 -8.24 -26.01
N VAL A 493 -20.44 -9.53 -26.30
CA VAL A 493 -20.44 -10.10 -27.66
C VAL A 493 -21.27 -11.37 -27.70
N GLN A 494 -21.93 -11.64 -28.83
CA GLN A 494 -22.72 -12.86 -29.05
C GLN A 494 -22.02 -13.78 -30.06
N VAL A 495 -21.98 -15.09 -29.78
CA VAL A 495 -21.27 -16.11 -30.58
C VAL A 495 -22.10 -17.40 -30.61
N GLN A 496 -22.02 -18.22 -31.66
CA GLN A 496 -22.77 -19.50 -31.70
C GLN A 496 -22.01 -20.60 -30.93
N ALA A 497 -22.76 -21.52 -30.33
CA ALA A 497 -22.19 -22.69 -29.67
C ALA A 497 -21.43 -23.56 -30.68
N GLY A 498 -20.19 -23.91 -30.34
CA GLY A 498 -19.29 -24.69 -31.19
C GLY A 498 -18.35 -23.83 -32.05
N ASP A 499 -18.55 -22.52 -32.15
CA ASP A 499 -17.62 -21.64 -32.86
C ASP A 499 -16.30 -21.47 -32.10
N GLU A 500 -15.23 -21.27 -32.85
CA GLU A 500 -13.92 -20.92 -32.30
C GLU A 500 -13.78 -19.40 -32.19
N LEU A 501 -13.78 -18.88 -30.96
CA LEU A 501 -13.74 -17.43 -30.70
C LEU A 501 -12.30 -16.92 -30.52
N VAL A 502 -11.99 -15.82 -31.21
CA VAL A 502 -10.76 -15.04 -31.03
C VAL A 502 -11.10 -13.58 -30.73
N LEU A 503 -10.64 -13.07 -29.59
CA LEU A 503 -10.81 -11.65 -29.23
C LEU A 503 -9.54 -10.87 -29.56
N VAL A 504 -9.66 -9.81 -30.35
CA VAL A 504 -8.57 -8.87 -30.63
C VAL A 504 -8.70 -7.70 -29.66
N VAL A 505 -7.92 -7.73 -28.59
CA VAL A 505 -8.02 -6.75 -27.50
C VAL A 505 -7.01 -5.63 -27.72
N THR A 506 -7.49 -4.39 -27.84
CA THR A 506 -6.65 -3.19 -27.96
C THR A 506 -6.82 -2.31 -26.73
N ASN A 507 -5.72 -1.94 -26.08
CA ASN A 507 -5.74 -0.95 -25.02
C ASN A 507 -5.62 0.46 -25.62
N THR A 508 -6.68 1.26 -25.55
CA THR A 508 -6.69 2.65 -26.03
C THR A 508 -6.53 3.67 -24.90
N ASP A 509 -6.62 3.23 -23.65
CA ASP A 509 -6.44 4.06 -22.46
C ASP A 509 -4.97 4.38 -22.16
N ALA A 510 -4.77 5.44 -21.36
CA ALA A 510 -3.46 5.80 -20.81
C ALA A 510 -2.99 4.85 -19.68
N SER A 511 -3.91 4.05 -19.14
CA SER A 511 -3.67 3.06 -18.09
C SER A 511 -3.33 1.69 -18.69
N VAL A 512 -2.73 0.81 -17.89
CA VAL A 512 -2.49 -0.59 -18.31
C VAL A 512 -3.76 -1.40 -18.05
N HIS A 513 -4.17 -2.19 -19.02
CA HIS A 513 -5.34 -3.06 -18.95
C HIS A 513 -4.98 -4.49 -19.31
N ASP A 514 -5.87 -5.41 -19.01
CA ASP A 514 -5.87 -6.78 -19.52
C ASP A 514 -7.32 -7.23 -19.62
N LEU A 515 -7.57 -8.30 -20.37
CA LEU A 515 -8.81 -9.05 -20.38
C LEU A 515 -8.48 -10.47 -19.91
N VAL A 516 -9.17 -10.92 -18.87
CA VAL A 516 -9.15 -12.29 -18.36
C VAL A 516 -10.56 -12.82 -18.46
N LEU A 517 -10.71 -14.03 -18.99
CA LEU A 517 -11.96 -14.76 -19.07
C LEU A 517 -12.03 -15.78 -17.94
N ASP A 518 -13.24 -16.09 -17.48
CA ASP A 518 -13.50 -17.11 -16.46
C ASP A 518 -12.98 -18.51 -16.85
N SER A 519 -12.75 -18.71 -18.15
CA SER A 519 -12.19 -19.92 -18.74
C SER A 519 -10.67 -20.04 -18.59
N GLY A 520 -10.03 -19.00 -18.03
CA GLY A 520 -8.58 -18.92 -17.85
C GLY A 520 -7.84 -18.34 -19.07
N GLY A 521 -8.53 -18.10 -20.18
CA GLY A 521 -7.98 -17.37 -21.33
C GLY A 521 -7.80 -15.89 -21.01
N GLY A 522 -6.76 -15.24 -21.54
CA GLY A 522 -6.59 -13.80 -21.32
C GLY A 522 -5.51 -13.15 -22.17
N SER A 523 -5.59 -11.82 -22.28
CA SER A 523 -4.67 -10.99 -23.07
C SER A 523 -3.30 -10.84 -22.45
N GLY A 524 -3.18 -11.09 -21.13
CA GLY A 524 -2.09 -10.53 -20.34
C GLY A 524 -2.11 -9.00 -20.34
N ARG A 525 -1.13 -8.38 -19.67
CA ARG A 525 -1.09 -6.92 -19.53
C ARG A 525 -0.76 -6.22 -20.85
N LEU A 526 -1.70 -5.41 -21.31
CA LEU A 526 -1.60 -4.52 -22.45
C LEU A 526 -1.18 -3.13 -21.96
N ALA A 527 0.00 -2.69 -22.39
CA ALA A 527 0.39 -1.28 -22.26
C ALA A 527 -0.54 -0.38 -23.10
N PRO A 528 -0.59 0.93 -22.84
CA PRO A 528 -1.29 1.87 -23.71
C PRO A 528 -0.93 1.67 -25.19
N HIS A 529 -1.93 1.63 -26.05
CA HIS A 529 -1.85 1.38 -27.50
C HIS A 529 -1.36 -0.02 -27.92
N ALA A 530 -1.22 -0.96 -26.97
CA ALA A 530 -0.89 -2.34 -27.30
C ALA A 530 -2.14 -3.13 -27.71
N THR A 531 -1.98 -3.99 -28.72
CA THR A 531 -3.01 -4.91 -29.21
C THR A 531 -2.51 -6.34 -29.08
N THR A 532 -3.37 -7.26 -28.67
CA THR A 532 -3.09 -8.70 -28.69
C THR A 532 -4.31 -9.50 -29.13
N ARG A 533 -4.09 -10.76 -29.49
CA ARG A 533 -5.15 -11.74 -29.75
C ARG A 533 -5.29 -12.67 -28.54
N VAL A 534 -6.52 -12.91 -28.12
CA VAL A 534 -6.89 -13.88 -27.09
C VAL A 534 -7.63 -15.00 -27.80
N GLU A 535 -6.97 -16.15 -27.91
CA GLU A 535 -7.59 -17.37 -28.43
C GLU A 535 -8.44 -17.97 -27.31
N VAL A 536 -9.76 -17.79 -27.40
CA VAL A 536 -10.71 -18.35 -26.44
C VAL A 536 -10.97 -19.83 -26.75
N GLY A 537 -10.87 -20.20 -28.03
CA GLY A 537 -11.12 -21.56 -28.50
C GLY A 537 -12.61 -21.80 -28.75
N VAL A 538 -13.00 -23.08 -28.78
CA VAL A 538 -14.40 -23.47 -28.97
C VAL A 538 -15.23 -23.02 -27.76
N VAL A 539 -16.29 -22.24 -28.00
CA VAL A 539 -17.20 -21.75 -26.96
C VAL A 539 -18.51 -22.55 -26.96
N GLY A 540 -18.91 -23.06 -25.79
CA GLY A 540 -20.13 -23.85 -25.62
C GLY A 540 -21.06 -23.33 -24.52
N ARG A 541 -20.60 -22.36 -23.72
CA ARG A 541 -21.34 -21.71 -22.63
C ARG A 541 -20.99 -20.23 -22.57
N ASP A 542 -21.83 -19.45 -21.89
CA ASP A 542 -21.53 -18.05 -21.58
C ASP A 542 -20.23 -17.93 -20.79
N LEU A 543 -19.42 -16.91 -21.12
CA LEU A 543 -18.15 -16.63 -20.45
C LEU A 543 -18.17 -15.20 -19.90
N ALA A 544 -17.85 -15.07 -18.61
CA ALA A 544 -17.57 -13.77 -18.02
C ALA A 544 -16.10 -13.38 -18.23
N GLY A 545 -15.85 -12.11 -18.47
CA GLY A 545 -14.54 -11.51 -18.68
C GLY A 545 -14.36 -10.22 -17.88
N TRP A 546 -13.12 -9.91 -17.48
CA TRP A 546 -12.82 -8.71 -16.72
C TRP A 546 -11.36 -8.27 -16.86
N CYS A 547 -11.08 -7.04 -16.41
CA CYS A 547 -9.71 -6.59 -16.19
C CYS A 547 -9.22 -7.01 -14.80
N SER A 548 -8.15 -7.81 -14.75
CA SER A 548 -7.51 -8.32 -13.52
C SER A 548 -6.64 -7.29 -12.80
N ILE A 549 -6.43 -6.12 -13.41
CA ILE A 549 -5.74 -5.00 -12.77
C ILE A 549 -6.54 -4.56 -11.53
N ALA A 550 -5.85 -4.43 -10.39
CA ALA A 550 -6.50 -4.20 -9.10
C ALA A 550 -7.38 -2.93 -9.17
N GLY A 551 -8.65 -3.09 -8.82
CA GLY A 551 -9.65 -2.02 -8.87
C GLY A 551 -10.33 -1.84 -10.22
N HIS A 552 -9.76 -2.32 -11.33
CA HIS A 552 -10.32 -2.05 -12.66
C HIS A 552 -11.65 -2.78 -12.92
N ARG A 553 -11.77 -4.04 -12.49
CA ARG A 553 -13.07 -4.76 -12.50
C ARG A 553 -14.14 -4.02 -11.69
N GLN A 554 -13.77 -3.52 -10.52
CA GLN A 554 -14.68 -2.78 -9.62
C GLN A 554 -15.10 -1.42 -10.20
N MET A 555 -14.27 -0.85 -11.08
CA MET A 555 -14.55 0.38 -11.83
C MET A 555 -15.32 0.14 -13.14
N GLY A 556 -15.77 -1.10 -13.42
CA GLY A 556 -16.63 -1.40 -14.56
C GLY A 556 -15.95 -2.04 -15.78
N MET A 557 -14.68 -2.46 -15.65
CA MET A 557 -14.01 -3.24 -16.71
C MET A 557 -14.42 -4.71 -16.68
N VAL A 558 -15.65 -4.95 -17.10
CA VAL A 558 -16.27 -6.28 -17.30
C VAL A 558 -16.65 -6.46 -18.77
N PHE A 559 -16.60 -7.70 -19.25
CA PHE A 559 -16.81 -8.08 -20.63
C PHE A 559 -17.53 -9.44 -20.69
N ASP A 560 -18.64 -9.55 -21.41
CA ASP A 560 -19.42 -10.80 -21.46
C ASP A 560 -19.41 -11.44 -22.86
N VAL A 561 -19.21 -12.76 -22.92
CA VAL A 561 -19.42 -13.57 -24.13
C VAL A 561 -20.70 -14.37 -23.94
N VAL A 562 -21.72 -14.07 -24.74
CA VAL A 562 -23.02 -14.75 -24.73
C VAL A 562 -23.05 -15.79 -25.85
N VAL A 563 -23.34 -17.04 -25.54
CA VAL A 563 -23.31 -18.17 -26.48
C VAL A 563 -24.72 -18.62 -26.88
N LEU A 564 -25.01 -18.58 -28.17
CA LEU A 564 -26.30 -18.91 -28.76
C LEU A 564 -26.33 -20.37 -29.24
N GLY A 565 -27.40 -21.13 -28.92
CA GLY A 565 -27.65 -22.47 -29.49
C GLY A 565 -26.97 -23.67 -28.82
N GLY A 566 -26.42 -23.54 -27.61
CA GLY A 566 -25.89 -24.67 -26.81
C GLY A 566 -27.00 -25.55 -26.22
N SER A 567 -26.71 -26.83 -25.97
CA SER A 567 -27.65 -27.78 -25.33
C SER A 567 -28.25 -27.19 -24.05
N ALA A 568 -29.57 -27.08 -24.03
CA ALA A 568 -30.35 -26.75 -22.84
C ALA A 568 -30.34 -27.94 -21.86
N ASP A 569 -29.22 -28.10 -21.17
CA ASP A 569 -29.06 -28.75 -19.88
C ASP A 569 -27.80 -28.11 -19.25
N GLY A 570 -27.94 -26.92 -18.67
CA GLY A 570 -26.84 -26.22 -17.99
C GLY A 570 -26.89 -24.70 -17.90
N SER A 571 -27.74 -24.00 -18.64
CA SER A 571 -27.93 -22.55 -18.48
C SER A 571 -29.39 -22.13 -18.73
N THR A 572 -29.97 -21.41 -17.79
CA THR A 572 -31.20 -20.64 -18.00
C THR A 572 -30.81 -19.36 -18.71
N ALA A 573 -30.89 -19.39 -20.05
CA ALA A 573 -30.54 -18.26 -20.91
C ALA A 573 -31.50 -17.08 -20.72
N SER A 574 -30.88 -15.91 -20.56
CA SER A 574 -31.42 -14.61 -20.92
C SER A 574 -31.60 -14.57 -22.44
N GLU A 575 -32.83 -14.41 -22.92
CA GLU A 575 -33.08 -13.88 -24.27
C GLU A 575 -34.06 -12.71 -24.17
N HIS A 576 -33.49 -11.54 -24.49
CA HIS A 576 -34.18 -10.40 -25.05
C HIS A 576 -34.83 -10.80 -26.38
N ASP A 577 -36.15 -10.64 -26.51
CA ASP A 577 -36.80 -10.51 -27.81
C ASP A 577 -37.21 -9.04 -28.02
N ALA A 578 -36.75 -8.49 -29.13
CA ALA A 578 -37.10 -7.17 -29.61
C ALA A 578 -37.37 -7.25 -31.12
N GLY A 579 -38.63 -6.99 -31.51
CA GLY A 579 -39.05 -6.60 -32.87
C GLY A 579 -40.49 -7.04 -33.18
N HIS A 580 -41.44 -6.21 -33.63
CA HIS A 580 -41.36 -4.88 -34.23
C HIS A 580 -42.72 -4.13 -34.20
N ALA A 581 -42.61 -2.81 -33.97
CA ALA A 581 -43.24 -1.67 -34.66
C ALA A 581 -44.73 -1.29 -34.44
N GLY A 582 -44.88 -0.04 -33.96
CA GLY A 582 -46.08 0.81 -33.91
C GLY A 582 -46.33 1.23 -32.45
N ASP A 583 -46.14 2.45 -31.97
CA ASP A 583 -46.05 3.78 -32.56
C ASP A 583 -45.29 4.69 -31.57
N ALA A 584 -44.85 5.87 -32.03
CA ALA A 584 -43.92 6.79 -31.36
C ALA A 584 -44.21 7.18 -29.88
N GLY A 585 -43.13 7.29 -29.08
CA GLY A 585 -43.10 8.03 -27.81
C GLY A 585 -41.75 7.84 -27.07
N ASP A 586 -40.95 8.90 -26.98
CA ASP A 586 -39.70 8.97 -26.22
C ASP A 586 -39.87 8.48 -24.77
N ALA A 587 -39.04 7.53 -24.30
CA ALA A 587 -38.93 7.18 -22.89
C ALA A 587 -37.52 7.56 -22.38
N ALA A 588 -37.49 8.61 -21.57
CA ALA A 588 -36.32 9.15 -20.90
C ALA A 588 -35.65 8.12 -19.96
N SER A 589 -34.36 8.32 -19.68
CA SER A 589 -33.71 7.80 -18.47
C SER A 589 -34.59 8.07 -17.26
N ALA A 590 -34.95 7.06 -16.47
CA ALA A 590 -35.65 7.31 -15.22
C ALA A 590 -34.69 8.08 -14.29
N ASP A 591 -35.12 9.27 -13.85
CA ASP A 591 -34.35 10.15 -12.98
C ASP A 591 -34.14 9.51 -11.57
N SER A 592 -33.08 9.90 -10.85
CA SER A 592 -32.81 9.38 -9.50
C SER A 592 -33.81 9.96 -8.51
N ALA A 593 -34.29 9.17 -7.54
CA ALA A 593 -35.10 9.70 -6.45
C ALA A 593 -34.35 10.73 -5.60
N GLY A 594 -33.02 10.75 -5.65
CA GLY A 594 -32.20 11.80 -5.02
C GLY A 594 -32.43 13.19 -5.62
N ASP A 595 -32.88 13.29 -6.87
CA ASP A 595 -33.21 14.58 -7.50
C ASP A 595 -34.48 15.21 -6.91
N ASP A 596 -35.35 14.40 -6.29
CA ASP A 596 -36.59 14.82 -5.61
C ASP A 596 -36.37 15.14 -4.11
N LEU A 597 -35.17 14.92 -3.57
CA LEU A 597 -34.88 15.09 -2.15
C LEU A 597 -34.99 16.55 -1.69
N ASP A 598 -35.90 16.81 -0.75
CA ASP A 598 -35.97 18.08 -0.02
C ASP A 598 -35.82 17.85 1.49
N LEU A 599 -34.60 17.98 2.00
CA LEU A 599 -34.27 17.81 3.42
C LEU A 599 -35.04 18.75 4.37
N GLN A 600 -35.67 19.81 3.86
CA GLN A 600 -36.49 20.74 4.64
C GLN A 600 -37.98 20.38 4.64
N ALA A 601 -38.45 19.50 3.75
CA ALA A 601 -39.85 19.09 3.69
C ALA A 601 -40.29 18.25 4.90
N GLU A 602 -41.58 18.30 5.25
CA GLU A 602 -42.14 17.46 6.32
C GLU A 602 -42.15 15.99 5.91
N PRO A 603 -41.80 15.06 6.84
CA PRO A 603 -41.95 13.64 6.58
C PRO A 603 -43.39 13.26 6.25
N GLY A 604 -43.57 12.34 5.31
CA GLY A 604 -44.87 11.75 5.01
C GLY A 604 -45.47 11.00 6.20
N PRO A 605 -46.79 10.71 6.14
CA PRO A 605 -47.50 10.02 7.22
C PRO A 605 -46.98 8.60 7.50
N ASP A 606 -46.34 7.99 6.51
CA ASP A 606 -45.75 6.65 6.48
C ASP A 606 -44.22 6.65 6.63
N ALA A 607 -43.60 7.80 6.94
CA ALA A 607 -42.16 7.88 7.18
C ALA A 607 -41.71 7.04 8.38
N ALA A 608 -40.64 6.26 8.19
CA ALA A 608 -40.13 5.30 9.17
C ALA A 608 -39.27 5.92 10.29
N LEU A 609 -39.78 6.98 10.93
CA LEU A 609 -39.09 7.72 11.99
C LEU A 609 -38.84 6.87 13.26
N ARG A 610 -37.73 7.13 13.96
CA ARG A 610 -37.24 6.32 15.08
C ARG A 610 -37.14 7.10 16.38
N ASP A 611 -37.46 6.42 17.48
CA ASP A 611 -37.14 6.89 18.83
C ASP A 611 -35.68 6.51 19.15
N ALA A 612 -34.91 7.46 19.66
CA ALA A 612 -33.54 7.22 20.09
C ALA A 612 -33.45 6.69 21.53
N VAL A 613 -34.52 6.75 22.33
CA VAL A 613 -34.50 6.31 23.73
C VAL A 613 -34.10 4.83 23.80
N LEU A 614 -33.02 4.54 24.53
CA LEU A 614 -32.53 3.18 24.68
C LEU A 614 -33.21 2.49 25.86
N ALA A 615 -33.83 1.34 25.61
CA ALA A 615 -34.40 0.51 26.65
C ALA A 615 -33.30 -0.10 27.57
N PRO A 616 -33.58 -0.32 28.87
CA PRO A 616 -32.67 -1.03 29.76
C PRO A 616 -32.37 -2.45 29.26
N ALA A 617 -31.20 -2.99 29.61
CA ALA A 617 -30.87 -4.39 29.32
C ALA A 617 -31.88 -5.34 29.99
N ALA A 618 -32.35 -6.35 29.25
CA ALA A 618 -33.30 -7.32 29.76
C ALA A 618 -32.68 -8.20 30.87
N GLU A 619 -33.50 -8.63 31.83
CA GLU A 619 -33.06 -9.50 32.95
C GLU A 619 -32.61 -10.92 32.53
N PRO A 620 -33.20 -11.59 31.52
CA PRO A 620 -32.75 -12.91 31.11
C PRO A 620 -31.32 -12.91 30.57
N THR A 621 -30.53 -13.93 30.92
CA THR A 621 -29.17 -14.12 30.38
C THR A 621 -29.15 -14.83 29.02
N VAL A 622 -30.34 -15.16 28.49
CA VAL A 622 -30.52 -15.78 27.17
C VAL A 622 -31.55 -14.95 26.41
N HIS A 623 -31.07 -14.25 25.39
CA HIS A 623 -31.84 -13.37 24.52
C HIS A 623 -32.23 -14.14 23.26
N ARG A 624 -33.54 -14.30 23.02
CA ARG A 624 -34.08 -15.00 21.85
C ARG A 624 -34.84 -14.03 20.98
N GLU A 625 -34.45 -13.91 19.73
CA GLU A 625 -35.13 -13.05 18.77
C GLU A 625 -35.33 -13.78 17.44
N ARG A 626 -36.43 -13.45 16.76
CA ARG A 626 -36.69 -13.89 15.39
C ARG A 626 -36.68 -12.66 14.49
N LEU A 627 -35.70 -12.59 13.58
CA LEU A 627 -35.54 -11.50 12.63
C LEU A 627 -36.00 -12.00 11.26
N VAL A 628 -37.12 -11.46 10.77
CA VAL A 628 -37.62 -11.72 9.42
C VAL A 628 -37.00 -10.71 8.48
N VAL A 629 -36.43 -11.19 7.38
CA VAL A 629 -35.96 -10.34 6.29
C VAL A 629 -37.12 -10.09 5.35
N GLU A 630 -37.44 -8.81 5.16
CA GLU A 630 -38.53 -8.35 4.30
C GLU A 630 -38.03 -7.20 3.42
N GLU A 631 -38.61 -7.09 2.23
CA GLU A 631 -38.45 -5.95 1.33
C GLU A 631 -39.64 -5.01 1.53
N VAL A 632 -39.37 -3.79 2.00
CA VAL A 632 -40.42 -2.83 2.38
C VAL A 632 -40.20 -1.54 1.62
N GLU A 633 -41.15 -1.17 0.77
CA GLU A 633 -41.16 0.17 0.17
C GLU A 633 -41.66 1.20 1.19
N THR A 634 -40.80 2.17 1.52
CA THR A 634 -41.13 3.22 2.50
C THR A 634 -40.49 4.54 2.11
N GLU A 635 -40.99 5.62 2.70
CA GLU A 635 -40.30 6.90 2.66
C GLU A 635 -39.06 6.86 3.58
N VAL A 636 -37.88 7.05 2.99
CA VAL A 636 -36.57 6.98 3.67
C VAL A 636 -35.93 8.35 3.90
N ALA A 637 -36.40 9.35 3.14
CA ALA A 637 -36.11 10.78 3.30
C ALA A 637 -37.29 11.56 2.69
N PRO A 638 -37.49 12.85 3.03
CA PRO A 638 -38.64 13.59 2.53
C PRO A 638 -38.65 13.64 1.00
N GLY A 639 -39.75 13.17 0.39
CA GLY A 639 -39.89 13.07 -1.07
C GLY A 639 -39.24 11.84 -1.72
N VAL A 640 -38.56 10.99 -0.95
CA VAL A 640 -37.80 9.83 -1.47
C VAL A 640 -38.38 8.53 -0.94
N ARG A 641 -38.91 7.70 -1.85
CA ARG A 641 -39.33 6.34 -1.54
C ARG A 641 -38.30 5.33 -2.05
N GLN A 642 -38.01 4.33 -1.23
CA GLN A 642 -37.07 3.27 -1.56
C GLN A 642 -37.60 1.92 -1.05
N THR A 643 -37.36 0.86 -1.81
CA THR A 643 -37.55 -0.52 -1.33
C THR A 643 -36.34 -0.91 -0.48
N ILE A 644 -36.48 -0.85 0.83
CA ILE A 644 -35.42 -1.21 1.79
C ILE A 644 -35.47 -2.70 2.11
N TRP A 645 -34.30 -3.27 2.38
CA TRP A 645 -34.15 -4.62 2.92
C TRP A 645 -33.94 -4.54 4.41
N THR A 646 -34.78 -5.25 5.17
CA THR A 646 -34.87 -5.06 6.62
C THR A 646 -34.43 -6.28 7.42
N PHE A 647 -34.09 -6.07 8.67
CA PHE A 647 -34.14 -7.12 9.69
C PHE A 647 -35.27 -6.77 10.66
N GLY A 648 -36.34 -7.57 10.70
CA GLY A 648 -37.48 -7.34 11.59
C GLY A 648 -38.34 -6.12 11.21
N GLY A 649 -38.47 -5.85 9.90
CA GLY A 649 -39.36 -4.80 9.36
C GLY A 649 -38.79 -3.37 9.46
N THR A 650 -37.53 -3.21 9.85
CA THR A 650 -36.91 -1.90 10.07
C THR A 650 -35.50 -1.79 9.48
N ALA A 651 -35.11 -0.58 9.08
CA ALA A 651 -33.75 -0.18 8.72
C ALA A 651 -33.41 1.15 9.44
N PRO A 652 -32.47 1.18 10.41
CA PRO A 652 -31.73 0.05 10.95
C PRO A 652 -32.66 -1.02 11.58
N GLY A 653 -32.16 -2.25 11.67
CA GLY A 653 -32.81 -3.33 12.41
C GLY A 653 -32.87 -3.07 13.93
N PRO A 654 -33.62 -3.89 14.69
CA PRO A 654 -33.76 -3.77 16.15
C PRO A 654 -32.42 -3.66 16.88
N VAL A 655 -32.37 -2.80 17.90
CA VAL A 655 -31.23 -2.74 18.81
C VAL A 655 -31.33 -3.89 19.81
N LEU A 656 -30.34 -4.78 19.79
CA LEU A 656 -30.22 -5.88 20.75
C LEU A 656 -29.38 -5.40 21.94
N ARG A 657 -29.76 -5.74 23.17
CA ARG A 657 -29.00 -5.34 24.37
C ARG A 657 -28.86 -6.47 25.37
N GLY A 658 -27.65 -6.63 25.92
CA GLY A 658 -27.36 -7.60 26.98
C GLY A 658 -26.11 -7.23 27.76
N ARG A 659 -25.62 -8.16 28.56
CA ARG A 659 -24.43 -8.01 29.42
C ARG A 659 -23.35 -9.00 29.03
N VAL A 660 -22.11 -8.73 29.44
CA VAL A 660 -21.00 -9.68 29.25
C VAL A 660 -21.33 -11.01 29.93
N GLY A 661 -21.33 -12.09 29.15
CA GLY A 661 -21.70 -13.44 29.57
C GLY A 661 -23.05 -13.93 29.05
N ASP A 662 -23.91 -13.03 28.58
CA ASP A 662 -25.22 -13.41 28.04
C ASP A 662 -25.09 -14.17 26.71
N MET A 663 -26.07 -15.02 26.42
CA MET A 663 -26.19 -15.75 25.16
C MET A 663 -27.30 -15.14 24.30
N PHE A 664 -27.00 -14.89 23.02
CA PHE A 664 -27.95 -14.50 22.00
C PHE A 664 -28.23 -15.69 21.09
N GLU A 665 -29.51 -15.97 20.86
CA GLU A 665 -30.04 -16.98 19.95
C GLU A 665 -31.00 -16.29 18.99
N ILE A 666 -30.51 -15.99 17.79
CA ILE A 666 -31.22 -15.20 16.79
C ILE A 666 -31.60 -16.12 15.64
N THR A 667 -32.89 -16.25 15.36
CA THR A 667 -33.38 -16.96 14.18
C THR A 667 -33.64 -15.96 13.06
N LEU A 668 -32.81 -15.99 12.03
CA LEU A 668 -33.00 -15.27 10.78
C LEU A 668 -33.95 -16.07 9.88
N VAL A 669 -34.93 -15.40 9.29
CA VAL A 669 -35.88 -15.98 8.33
C VAL A 669 -35.82 -15.12 7.09
N ASN A 670 -35.58 -15.73 5.93
CA ASN A 670 -35.57 -14.98 4.69
C ASN A 670 -36.96 -15.03 4.03
N ASP A 671 -37.74 -13.96 4.17
CA ASP A 671 -39.01 -13.76 3.44
C ASP A 671 -38.87 -12.73 2.31
N GLY A 672 -37.62 -12.43 1.91
CA GLY A 672 -37.29 -11.56 0.79
C GLY A 672 -37.20 -12.31 -0.54
N SER A 673 -36.88 -11.59 -1.61
CA SER A 673 -36.77 -12.14 -2.97
C SER A 673 -35.37 -12.63 -3.37
N ILE A 674 -34.34 -12.31 -2.57
CA ILE A 674 -32.93 -12.68 -2.83
C ILE A 674 -32.28 -13.33 -1.61
N GLY A 675 -31.09 -13.89 -1.79
CA GLY A 675 -30.31 -14.44 -0.68
C GLY A 675 -29.90 -13.37 0.34
N HIS A 676 -30.03 -13.69 1.62
CA HIS A 676 -29.63 -12.82 2.74
C HIS A 676 -28.90 -13.60 3.82
N SER A 677 -28.12 -12.91 4.66
CA SER A 677 -27.46 -13.50 5.82
C SER A 677 -27.44 -12.53 7.00
N ILE A 678 -26.82 -12.94 8.12
CA ILE A 678 -26.59 -12.06 9.26
C ILE A 678 -25.23 -12.35 9.90
N ASP A 679 -24.42 -11.31 10.05
CA ASP A 679 -23.15 -11.29 10.75
C ASP A 679 -23.30 -10.43 12.00
N PHE A 680 -22.95 -10.98 13.17
CA PHE A 680 -22.92 -10.27 14.45
C PHE A 680 -21.47 -10.05 14.88
N HIS A 681 -21.01 -8.79 14.91
CA HIS A 681 -19.64 -8.47 15.35
C HIS A 681 -19.43 -8.71 16.86
N ALA A 682 -20.52 -8.77 17.63
CA ALA A 682 -20.51 -9.20 19.04
C ALA A 682 -20.21 -10.70 19.21
N GLY A 683 -20.38 -11.50 18.14
CA GLY A 683 -20.09 -12.92 18.09
C GLY A 683 -18.68 -13.22 17.62
N ALA A 684 -18.13 -14.36 18.06
CA ALA A 684 -16.82 -14.84 17.65
C ALA A 684 -16.92 -16.28 17.11
N LEU A 685 -17.60 -16.44 15.97
CA LEU A 685 -17.85 -17.72 15.32
C LEU A 685 -17.24 -17.76 13.92
N ALA A 686 -17.00 -18.96 13.40
CA ALA A 686 -16.62 -19.14 11.99
C ALA A 686 -17.82 -18.82 11.09
N PRO A 687 -17.63 -18.10 9.97
CA PRO A 687 -18.73 -17.61 9.14
C PRO A 687 -19.48 -18.71 8.37
N ASP A 688 -18.79 -19.79 7.97
CA ASP A 688 -19.28 -20.81 7.03
C ASP A 688 -20.63 -21.45 7.40
N GLY A 689 -20.99 -21.46 8.69
CA GLY A 689 -22.26 -21.96 9.19
C GLY A 689 -23.24 -20.84 9.53
N PRO A 690 -23.04 -20.12 10.65
CA PRO A 690 -24.00 -19.15 11.18
C PRO A 690 -24.12 -17.84 10.37
N MET A 691 -23.21 -17.54 9.45
CA MET A 691 -23.24 -16.31 8.62
C MET A 691 -23.44 -16.61 7.13
N ARG A 692 -23.73 -17.87 6.75
CA ARG A 692 -23.99 -18.25 5.36
C ARG A 692 -25.21 -17.51 4.82
N THR A 693 -25.24 -17.28 3.51
CA THR A 693 -26.47 -16.87 2.81
C THR A 693 -27.53 -17.96 2.98
N ILE A 694 -28.73 -17.54 3.33
CA ILE A 694 -29.97 -18.31 3.25
C ILE A 694 -30.79 -17.81 2.07
N GLU A 695 -31.29 -18.74 1.28
CA GLU A 695 -32.16 -18.42 0.14
C GLU A 695 -33.58 -18.03 0.62
N PRO A 696 -34.40 -17.39 -0.23
CA PRO A 696 -35.80 -17.13 0.08
C PRO A 696 -36.55 -18.36 0.60
N GLY A 697 -37.30 -18.19 1.70
CA GLY A 697 -38.03 -19.25 2.41
C GLY A 697 -37.20 -20.08 3.39
N GLU A 698 -35.88 -19.91 3.44
CA GLU A 698 -35.03 -20.58 4.43
C GLU A 698 -34.98 -19.83 5.78
N GLU A 699 -34.58 -20.55 6.83
CA GLU A 699 -34.23 -19.95 8.13
C GLU A 699 -32.88 -20.49 8.66
N LEU A 700 -32.21 -19.66 9.46
CA LEU A 700 -30.93 -19.96 10.10
C LEU A 700 -30.93 -19.46 11.53
N THR A 701 -30.52 -20.28 12.48
CA THR A 701 -30.35 -19.85 13.88
C THR A 701 -28.88 -19.59 14.20
N TYR A 702 -28.56 -18.33 14.49
CA TYR A 702 -27.26 -17.87 14.96
C TYR A 702 -27.23 -17.88 16.50
N ARG A 703 -26.24 -18.54 17.11
CA ARG A 703 -26.06 -18.53 18.57
C ARG A 703 -24.67 -18.07 19.00
N PHE A 704 -24.55 -16.98 19.76
CA PHE A 704 -23.28 -16.57 20.36
C PHE A 704 -23.40 -16.17 21.82
N THR A 705 -22.28 -16.25 22.53
CA THR A 705 -22.13 -15.67 23.87
C THR A 705 -21.37 -14.36 23.76
N ALA A 706 -21.92 -13.29 24.34
CA ALA A 706 -21.30 -11.97 24.38
C ALA A 706 -20.13 -11.98 25.37
N THR A 707 -18.90 -12.15 24.87
CA THR A 707 -17.70 -12.23 25.72
C THR A 707 -17.02 -10.87 25.95
N ARG A 708 -17.47 -9.82 25.26
CA ARG A 708 -16.87 -8.48 25.28
C ARG A 708 -17.95 -7.41 25.26
N SER A 709 -17.77 -6.38 26.09
CA SER A 709 -18.63 -5.19 26.11
C SER A 709 -18.33 -4.24 24.97
N GLY A 710 -19.34 -3.52 24.50
CA GLY A 710 -19.26 -2.66 23.32
C GLY A 710 -20.63 -2.38 22.75
N ILE A 711 -20.72 -1.41 21.84
CA ILE A 711 -21.80 -1.37 20.86
C ILE A 711 -21.21 -1.90 19.56
N TRP A 712 -21.84 -2.95 19.04
CA TRP A 712 -21.34 -3.75 17.93
C TRP A 712 -22.34 -3.65 16.78
N MET A 713 -21.84 -3.64 15.54
CA MET A 713 -22.70 -3.76 14.38
C MET A 713 -23.16 -5.22 14.22
N TYR A 714 -24.37 -5.40 13.70
CA TYR A 714 -24.72 -6.59 12.94
C TYR A 714 -25.25 -6.19 11.58
N HIS A 715 -25.02 -7.02 10.56
CA HIS A 715 -25.45 -6.69 9.19
C HIS A 715 -25.56 -7.93 8.29
N CYS A 716 -26.16 -7.76 7.11
CA CYS A 716 -26.13 -8.80 6.09
C CYS A 716 -24.71 -8.96 5.53
N ALA A 717 -24.24 -10.20 5.39
CA ALA A 717 -22.92 -10.54 4.85
C ALA A 717 -23.01 -11.21 3.47
N THR A 718 -24.19 -11.24 2.85
CA THR A 718 -24.37 -11.68 1.46
C THR A 718 -23.77 -10.65 0.50
N MET A 719 -23.14 -11.12 -0.58
CA MET A 719 -22.46 -10.26 -1.55
C MET A 719 -23.44 -9.68 -2.59
N PRO A 720 -23.30 -8.41 -2.99
CA PRO A 720 -22.34 -7.42 -2.50
C PRO A 720 -22.78 -6.76 -1.19
N MET A 721 -22.03 -6.98 -0.10
CA MET A 721 -22.41 -6.54 1.26
C MET A 721 -22.71 -5.04 1.35
N SER A 722 -21.97 -4.21 0.62
CA SER A 722 -22.18 -2.76 0.60
C SER A 722 -23.58 -2.37 0.14
N LEU A 723 -24.14 -3.09 -0.83
CA LEU A 723 -25.51 -2.88 -1.29
C LEU A 723 -26.51 -3.31 -0.22
N HIS A 724 -26.31 -4.49 0.40
CA HIS A 724 -27.22 -4.94 1.45
C HIS A 724 -27.24 -4.00 2.66
N ILE A 725 -26.07 -3.51 3.09
CA ILE A 725 -25.97 -2.53 4.18
C ILE A 725 -26.61 -1.20 3.77
N ALA A 726 -26.25 -0.65 2.61
CA ALA A 726 -26.81 0.62 2.10
C ALA A 726 -28.33 0.55 1.88
N ASN A 727 -28.87 -0.62 1.54
CA ASN A 727 -30.30 -0.83 1.36
C ASN A 727 -31.04 -1.11 2.68
N GLY A 728 -30.36 -1.09 3.83
CA GLY A 728 -30.98 -1.08 5.15
C GLY A 728 -30.64 -2.24 6.10
N MET A 729 -29.86 -3.24 5.65
CA MET A 729 -29.62 -4.46 6.43
C MET A 729 -28.47 -4.32 7.43
N PHE A 730 -28.68 -3.51 8.46
CA PHE A 730 -27.75 -3.34 9.57
C PHE A 730 -28.47 -2.96 10.86
N GLY A 731 -27.86 -3.22 12.02
CA GLY A 731 -28.35 -2.79 13.32
C GLY A 731 -27.26 -2.84 14.40
N ALA A 732 -27.64 -2.61 15.66
CA ALA A 732 -26.71 -2.54 16.77
C ALA A 732 -26.96 -3.64 17.81
N VAL A 733 -25.87 -4.17 18.38
CA VAL A 733 -25.86 -5.00 19.59
C VAL A 733 -25.09 -4.27 20.68
N ILE A 734 -25.74 -3.89 21.77
CA ILE A 734 -25.13 -3.24 22.92
C ILE A 734 -24.88 -4.28 24.02
N ILE A 735 -23.61 -4.49 24.35
CA ILE A 735 -23.18 -5.32 25.47
C ILE A 735 -22.62 -4.39 26.55
N ASP A 736 -23.36 -4.25 27.64
CA ASP A 736 -22.99 -3.35 28.75
C ASP A 736 -21.63 -3.77 29.35
N PRO A 737 -20.69 -2.84 29.58
CA PRO A 737 -19.47 -3.14 30.33
C PRO A 737 -19.80 -3.49 31.78
N PRO A 738 -18.96 -4.32 32.44
CA PRO A 738 -19.08 -4.55 33.87
C PRO A 738 -19.09 -3.22 34.64
N ASP A 739 -19.98 -3.13 35.62
CA ASP A 739 -20.13 -1.94 36.47
C ASP A 739 -20.47 -0.65 35.71
N LEU A 740 -21.22 -0.75 34.59
CA LEU A 740 -21.72 0.42 33.85
C LEU A 740 -22.54 1.33 34.79
N PRO A 741 -22.09 2.58 35.05
CA PRO A 741 -22.81 3.48 35.94
C PRO A 741 -24.21 3.80 35.42
N ALA A 742 -25.15 4.05 36.32
CA ALA A 742 -26.47 4.53 35.94
C ALA A 742 -26.40 5.99 35.46
N VAL A 743 -27.28 6.34 34.53
CA VAL A 743 -27.46 7.68 33.98
C VAL A 743 -28.95 8.02 33.98
N ASP A 744 -29.29 9.30 33.90
CA ASP A 744 -30.69 9.75 33.94
C ASP A 744 -31.38 9.55 32.58
N ARG A 745 -30.63 9.70 31.48
CA ARG A 745 -31.10 9.53 30.10
C ARG A 745 -30.12 8.70 29.29
N GLU A 746 -30.62 7.77 28.50
CA GLU A 746 -29.81 6.94 27.62
C GLU A 746 -30.41 6.89 26.21
N TYR A 747 -29.58 7.19 25.21
CA TYR A 747 -29.96 7.26 23.79
C TYR A 747 -29.06 6.37 22.95
N VAL A 748 -29.55 5.96 21.77
CA VAL A 748 -28.78 5.26 20.74
C VAL A 748 -28.96 5.93 19.38
N LEU A 749 -27.83 6.27 18.74
CA LEU A 749 -27.76 6.84 17.41
C LEU A 749 -26.89 5.94 16.51
N VAL A 750 -27.44 5.49 15.41
CA VAL A 750 -26.77 4.68 14.39
C VAL A 750 -26.64 5.53 13.14
N GLN A 751 -25.42 5.89 12.76
CA GLN A 751 -25.16 6.63 11.54
C GLN A 751 -25.08 5.68 10.35
N SER A 752 -25.71 6.05 9.24
CA SER A 752 -25.61 5.34 7.97
C SER A 752 -25.75 6.27 6.77
N GLU A 753 -25.15 5.87 5.65
CA GLU A 753 -25.32 6.55 4.36
C GLU A 753 -26.53 6.00 3.58
N GLN A 754 -27.13 6.85 2.75
CA GLN A 754 -28.21 6.50 1.82
C GLN A 754 -27.81 6.87 0.39
N TYR A 755 -28.08 5.97 -0.55
CA TYR A 755 -27.68 6.08 -1.96
C TYR A 755 -28.91 5.79 -2.82
N PHE A 756 -29.62 6.81 -3.26
CA PHE A 756 -30.97 6.68 -3.80
C PHE A 756 -30.96 6.25 -5.27
N GLY A 757 -31.63 5.13 -5.56
CA GLY A 757 -31.98 4.72 -6.93
C GLY A 757 -33.21 5.48 -7.45
N PRO A 758 -33.84 5.00 -8.54
CA PRO A 758 -35.14 5.50 -8.98
C PRO A 758 -36.21 5.38 -7.87
N GLN A 759 -37.27 6.19 -7.94
CA GLN A 759 -38.35 6.19 -6.94
C GLN A 759 -38.96 4.79 -6.75
N GLY A 760 -38.98 4.33 -5.50
CA GLY A 760 -39.49 3.01 -5.11
C GLY A 760 -38.53 1.84 -5.36
N ASP A 761 -37.38 2.06 -6.02
CA ASP A 761 -36.38 1.02 -6.27
C ASP A 761 -35.45 0.82 -5.06
N ILE A 762 -34.45 -0.06 -5.18
CA ILE A 762 -33.39 -0.26 -4.20
C ILE A 762 -32.30 0.82 -4.30
N ALA A 763 -31.34 0.82 -3.36
CA ALA A 763 -30.20 1.73 -3.38
C ALA A 763 -29.33 1.59 -4.66
N ASP A 764 -28.82 2.71 -5.19
CA ASP A 764 -28.02 2.75 -6.42
C ASP A 764 -26.60 2.20 -6.19
N PRO A 765 -26.22 1.05 -6.79
CA PRO A 765 -24.88 0.48 -6.66
C PRO A 765 -23.75 1.38 -7.19
N ALA A 766 -24.03 2.24 -8.18
CA ALA A 766 -23.04 3.15 -8.76
C ALA A 766 -22.69 4.28 -7.79
N LEU A 767 -23.69 4.86 -7.11
CA LEU A 767 -23.47 5.86 -6.06
C LEU A 767 -22.72 5.27 -4.86
N ILE A 768 -23.04 4.01 -4.48
CA ILE A 768 -22.31 3.26 -3.44
C ILE A 768 -20.84 3.08 -3.84
N ALA A 769 -20.57 2.63 -5.06
CA ALA A 769 -19.21 2.41 -5.57
C ALA A 769 -18.40 3.72 -5.70
N ALA A 770 -19.08 4.84 -5.96
CA ALA A 770 -18.49 6.17 -6.03
C ALA A 770 -18.32 6.83 -4.65
N GLU A 771 -18.80 6.21 -3.56
CA GLU A 771 -18.86 6.79 -2.20
C GLU A 771 -19.57 8.17 -2.17
N SER A 772 -20.59 8.33 -3.01
CA SER A 772 -21.34 9.57 -3.18
C SER A 772 -22.78 9.42 -2.67
N PRO A 773 -23.01 9.45 -1.34
CA PRO A 773 -24.36 9.35 -0.81
C PRO A 773 -25.13 10.65 -1.00
N ASP A 774 -26.44 10.49 -1.17
CA ASP A 774 -27.40 11.59 -1.27
C ASP A 774 -27.74 12.13 0.12
N ALA A 775 -27.89 11.24 1.09
CA ALA A 775 -28.17 11.58 2.48
C ALA A 775 -27.30 10.78 3.46
N VAL A 776 -27.11 11.33 4.66
CA VAL A 776 -26.51 10.64 5.80
C VAL A 776 -27.41 10.90 6.99
N ALA A 777 -27.79 9.86 7.74
CA ALA A 777 -28.80 9.97 8.78
C ALA A 777 -28.36 9.31 10.07
N PHE A 778 -28.85 9.82 11.20
CA PHE A 778 -28.92 9.06 12.45
C PHE A 778 -30.25 8.32 12.51
N ASN A 779 -30.22 7.01 12.77
CA ASN A 779 -31.38 6.11 12.85
C ASN A 779 -32.26 6.12 11.59
N GLY A 780 -31.63 6.19 10.41
CA GLY A 780 -32.25 5.84 9.13
C GLY A 780 -33.12 6.91 8.44
N TYR A 781 -33.36 8.06 9.06
CA TYR A 781 -34.10 9.17 8.42
C TYR A 781 -33.40 10.51 8.68
N PRO A 782 -33.03 11.28 7.64
CA PRO A 782 -32.27 12.52 7.80
C PRO A 782 -33.09 13.62 8.51
N ASN A 783 -32.45 14.45 9.33
CA ASN A 783 -33.07 15.57 10.08
C ASN A 783 -34.19 15.21 11.05
N GLN A 784 -34.47 13.92 11.30
CA GLN A 784 -35.62 13.54 12.12
C GLN A 784 -35.56 14.12 13.55
N TYR A 785 -34.35 14.27 14.09
CA TYR A 785 -34.12 14.76 15.45
C TYR A 785 -34.03 16.28 15.57
N ASP A 786 -34.12 17.03 14.48
CA ASP A 786 -34.40 18.47 14.56
C ASP A 786 -35.88 18.70 14.89
N ARG A 787 -36.74 17.86 14.30
CA ARG A 787 -38.20 17.91 14.46
C ARG A 787 -38.67 17.16 15.70
N ARG A 788 -37.95 16.11 16.09
CA ARG A 788 -38.17 15.33 17.31
C ARG A 788 -36.91 15.33 18.18
N PRO A 789 -36.60 16.45 18.86
CA PRO A 789 -35.41 16.55 19.69
C PRO A 789 -35.32 15.46 20.76
N LEU A 790 -34.09 15.05 21.06
CA LEU A 790 -33.79 14.33 22.29
C LEU A 790 -34.05 15.26 23.48
N THR A 791 -34.41 14.73 24.64
CA THR A 791 -34.86 15.54 25.78
C THR A 791 -34.09 15.25 27.05
N ALA A 792 -33.60 16.28 27.73
CA ALA A 792 -33.01 16.17 29.07
C ALA A 792 -33.44 17.35 29.96
N ARG A 793 -33.08 17.27 31.24
CA ARG A 793 -33.15 18.40 32.17
C ARG A 793 -31.77 18.88 32.58
N VAL A 794 -31.67 20.13 33.01
CA VAL A 794 -30.45 20.67 33.57
C VAL A 794 -29.97 19.78 34.72
N GLY A 795 -28.69 19.38 34.66
CA GLY A 795 -28.09 18.49 35.66
C GLY A 795 -28.33 16.99 35.44
N GLU A 796 -29.22 16.57 34.53
CA GLU A 796 -29.34 15.15 34.16
C GLU A 796 -28.08 14.69 33.42
N ARG A 797 -27.58 13.51 33.79
CA ARG A 797 -26.51 12.81 33.07
C ARG A 797 -27.11 12.09 31.87
N VAL A 798 -26.65 12.47 30.69
CA VAL A 798 -27.09 11.89 29.42
C VAL A 798 -25.98 10.99 28.88
N ARG A 799 -26.30 9.73 28.57
CA ARG A 799 -25.44 8.84 27.78
C ARG A 799 -26.00 8.71 26.36
N ILE A 800 -25.14 8.88 25.37
CA ILE A 800 -25.48 8.66 23.97
C ILE A 800 -24.56 7.58 23.42
N TRP A 801 -25.13 6.41 23.13
CA TRP A 801 -24.48 5.35 22.36
C TRP A 801 -24.48 5.75 20.89
N VAL A 802 -23.33 5.63 20.24
CA VAL A 802 -23.18 5.96 18.83
C VAL A 802 -22.50 4.79 18.12
N LEU A 803 -23.15 4.28 17.07
CA LEU A 803 -22.60 3.31 16.14
C LEU A 803 -22.48 3.98 14.77
N ASP A 804 -21.34 3.83 14.13
CA ASP A 804 -21.18 4.19 12.73
C ASP A 804 -21.32 2.92 11.87
N ALA A 805 -22.51 2.68 11.31
CA ALA A 805 -22.78 1.48 10.52
C ALA A 805 -22.18 1.58 9.11
N GLY A 806 -21.98 2.79 8.58
CA GLY A 806 -21.42 3.01 7.24
C GLY A 806 -22.47 2.85 6.11
N PRO A 807 -22.13 2.19 4.98
CA PRO A 807 -21.02 1.24 4.82
C PRO A 807 -19.61 1.83 4.71
N ASN A 808 -19.44 3.11 4.35
CA ASN A 808 -18.13 3.63 3.90
C ASN A 808 -17.64 4.89 4.63
N ARG A 809 -18.51 5.74 5.18
CA ARG A 809 -18.11 7.04 5.75
C ARG A 809 -17.95 6.97 7.26
N SER A 810 -16.95 7.70 7.75
CA SER A 810 -16.63 7.77 9.18
C SER A 810 -17.47 8.85 9.88
N SER A 811 -17.95 8.61 11.09
CA SER A 811 -18.59 9.63 11.94
C SER A 811 -17.59 10.44 12.78
N ALA A 812 -17.88 11.73 12.97
CA ALA A 812 -17.21 12.58 13.93
C ALA A 812 -18.23 13.17 14.91
N PHE A 813 -18.88 12.33 15.71
CA PHE A 813 -20.03 12.73 16.53
C PHE A 813 -19.68 13.80 17.56
N HIS A 814 -20.45 14.89 17.58
CA HIS A 814 -20.25 16.06 18.42
C HIS A 814 -21.59 16.60 18.93
N VAL A 815 -21.63 17.10 20.17
CA VAL A 815 -22.76 17.88 20.70
C VAL A 815 -22.28 19.32 20.91
N VAL A 816 -22.79 20.25 20.09
CA VAL A 816 -22.47 21.67 20.12
C VAL A 816 -22.87 22.26 21.47
N GLY A 817 -21.94 22.97 22.11
CA GLY A 817 -22.13 23.54 23.44
C GLY A 817 -21.90 22.55 24.60
N GLY A 818 -21.74 21.26 24.31
CA GLY A 818 -21.40 20.23 25.30
C GLY A 818 -19.91 19.85 25.27
N GLN A 819 -19.44 19.29 26.39
CA GLN A 819 -18.17 18.56 26.46
C GLN A 819 -18.44 17.19 27.07
N PHE A 820 -17.86 16.15 26.49
CA PHE A 820 -17.97 14.80 27.02
C PHE A 820 -17.04 14.65 28.22
N ASP A 821 -17.61 14.29 29.36
CA ASP A 821 -16.85 13.97 30.58
C ASP A 821 -16.52 12.47 30.66
N THR A 822 -17.21 11.64 29.87
CA THR A 822 -16.96 10.21 29.74
C THR A 822 -16.98 9.83 28.27
N VAL A 823 -15.99 9.05 27.84
CA VAL A 823 -15.91 8.50 26.47
C VAL A 823 -15.54 7.03 26.57
N PHE A 824 -16.37 6.18 25.99
CA PHE A 824 -16.13 4.76 25.83
C PHE A 824 -16.09 4.43 24.34
N LEU A 825 -15.01 3.80 23.88
CA LEU A 825 -14.78 3.49 22.46
C LEU A 825 -14.26 2.06 22.35
N GLU A 826 -14.89 1.24 21.50
CA GLU A 826 -14.42 -0.11 21.15
C GLU A 826 -14.12 -0.99 22.38
N GLY A 827 -14.98 -0.92 23.40
CA GLY A 827 -14.87 -1.74 24.61
C GLY A 827 -13.99 -1.14 25.73
N ALA A 828 -13.47 0.08 25.57
CA ALA A 828 -12.60 0.72 26.57
C ALA A 828 -12.97 2.19 26.86
N TYR A 829 -12.97 2.55 28.15
CA TYR A 829 -13.03 3.95 28.60
C TYR A 829 -11.75 4.69 28.20
N GLN A 830 -11.90 5.72 27.37
CA GLN A 830 -10.83 6.65 26.97
C GLN A 830 -10.78 7.87 27.89
N LEU A 831 -11.92 8.22 28.50
CA LEU A 831 -12.08 9.30 29.45
C LEU A 831 -13.16 8.89 30.47
N GLY A 832 -12.95 9.20 31.74
CA GLY A 832 -13.92 8.90 32.80
C GLY A 832 -14.07 7.41 33.10
N GLY A 833 -15.28 7.02 33.52
CA GLY A 833 -15.65 5.63 33.83
C GLY A 833 -15.38 5.19 35.28
N PRO A 834 -15.78 3.95 35.64
CA PRO A 834 -15.80 3.49 37.04
C PRO A 834 -14.44 3.47 37.76
N ARG A 835 -13.34 3.52 37.00
CA ARG A 835 -11.96 3.47 37.52
C ARG A 835 -11.23 4.81 37.43
N ALA A 836 -11.90 5.87 36.97
CA ALA A 836 -11.32 7.21 36.92
C ALA A 836 -10.95 7.70 38.31
N GLY A 837 -9.77 8.33 38.43
CA GLY A 837 -9.29 8.85 39.71
C GLY A 837 -10.04 10.12 40.15
N ALA A 838 -10.24 10.28 41.45
CA ALA A 838 -10.75 11.53 42.01
C ALA A 838 -9.79 12.68 41.64
N GLY A 839 -10.24 13.62 40.79
CA GLY A 839 -9.46 14.76 40.32
C GLY A 839 -9.13 14.77 38.83
N GLU A 840 -9.62 13.82 38.03
CA GLU A 840 -9.59 13.95 36.57
C GLU A 840 -10.46 15.14 36.10
N THR A 841 -9.86 16.07 35.35
CA THR A 841 -10.52 17.26 34.79
C THR A 841 -10.50 17.27 33.26
N GLY A 842 -10.28 16.11 32.64
CA GLY A 842 -10.23 15.97 31.19
C GLY A 842 -11.62 16.06 30.58
N GLY A 843 -11.70 16.52 29.33
CA GLY A 843 -12.92 16.54 28.53
C GLY A 843 -12.62 16.13 27.10
N ALA A 844 -13.61 15.58 26.40
CA ALA A 844 -13.54 15.30 24.96
C ALA A 844 -14.62 16.07 24.21
N GLN A 845 -14.29 16.50 22.98
CA GLN A 845 -15.19 17.28 22.14
C GLN A 845 -15.92 16.42 21.10
N VAL A 846 -15.31 15.34 20.64
CA VAL A 846 -15.77 14.53 19.50
C VAL A 846 -15.53 13.05 19.81
N LEU A 847 -16.50 12.20 19.47
CA LEU A 847 -16.34 10.75 19.37
C LEU A 847 -16.10 10.41 17.89
N GLY A 848 -14.85 10.11 17.54
CA GLY A 848 -14.48 9.71 16.18
C GLY A 848 -14.67 8.21 15.97
N LEU A 849 -15.51 7.84 15.01
CA LEU A 849 -15.84 6.46 14.66
C LEU A 849 -15.48 6.22 13.18
N GLN A 850 -14.85 5.08 12.88
CA GLN A 850 -14.79 4.55 11.51
C GLN A 850 -16.03 3.68 11.25
N PRO A 851 -16.33 3.31 9.98
CA PRO A 851 -17.36 2.33 9.69
C PRO A 851 -17.19 1.05 10.53
N ALA A 852 -18.30 0.53 11.03
CA ALA A 852 -18.43 -0.57 11.98
C ALA A 852 -17.86 -0.33 13.39
N GLN A 853 -17.41 0.88 13.74
CA GLN A 853 -17.00 1.22 15.10
C GLN A 853 -18.12 1.85 15.91
N GLY A 854 -18.07 1.66 17.21
CA GLY A 854 -19.00 2.32 18.10
C GLY A 854 -18.49 2.56 19.51
N GLY A 855 -19.24 3.39 20.22
CA GLY A 855 -18.93 3.80 21.58
C GLY A 855 -20.11 4.46 22.27
N PHE A 856 -19.86 5.08 23.42
CA PHE A 856 -20.77 6.04 24.01
C PHE A 856 -20.03 7.24 24.57
N VAL A 857 -20.75 8.34 24.69
CA VAL A 857 -20.32 9.54 25.39
C VAL A 857 -21.29 9.85 26.52
N GLU A 858 -20.79 10.45 27.59
CA GLU A 858 -21.64 11.04 28.62
C GLU A 858 -21.29 12.49 28.86
N LEU A 859 -22.33 13.26 29.19
CA LEU A 859 -22.24 14.69 29.49
C LEU A 859 -23.42 15.11 30.37
N VAL A 860 -23.24 16.27 31.01
CA VAL A 860 -24.27 16.97 31.80
C VAL A 860 -24.35 18.39 31.28
N MET A 861 -25.55 18.84 30.90
CA MET A 861 -25.74 20.21 30.43
C MET A 861 -26.02 21.14 31.62
N PRO A 862 -25.25 22.24 31.77
CA PRO A 862 -25.37 23.13 32.92
C PRO A 862 -26.52 24.15 32.80
N GLU A 863 -27.06 24.33 31.60
CA GLU A 863 -28.06 25.36 31.29
C GLU A 863 -29.15 24.77 30.39
N ALA A 864 -30.37 25.31 30.49
CA ALA A 864 -31.46 24.97 29.59
C ALA A 864 -31.19 25.56 28.19
N GLY A 865 -31.58 24.85 27.14
CA GLY A 865 -31.32 25.27 25.76
C GLY A 865 -31.48 24.16 24.73
N HIS A 866 -31.23 24.49 23.48
CA HIS A 866 -31.22 23.55 22.36
C HIS A 866 -29.77 23.35 21.93
N TYR A 867 -29.25 22.13 22.14
CA TYR A 867 -27.86 21.77 21.86
C TYR A 867 -27.82 20.89 20.61
N PRO A 868 -27.41 21.42 19.44
CA PRO A 868 -27.31 20.62 18.23
C PRO A 868 -26.29 19.49 18.41
N PHE A 869 -26.62 18.29 17.95
CA PHE A 869 -25.64 17.22 17.77
C PHE A 869 -25.48 16.89 16.30
N VAL A 870 -24.25 16.57 15.88
CA VAL A 870 -23.88 16.44 14.47
C VAL A 870 -22.84 15.34 14.27
N SER A 871 -22.76 14.80 13.05
CA SER A 871 -21.48 14.32 12.55
C SER A 871 -20.63 15.51 12.09
N HIS A 872 -19.47 15.74 12.72
CA HIS A 872 -18.63 16.90 12.45
C HIS A 872 -17.84 16.79 11.12
N ARG A 873 -18.13 15.77 10.30
CA ARG A 873 -17.91 15.87 8.86
C ARG A 873 -19.05 16.73 8.31
N MET A 874 -18.82 18.04 8.23
CA MET A 874 -19.90 19.01 8.05
C MET A 874 -20.80 18.75 6.84
N VAL A 875 -20.27 18.20 5.75
CA VAL A 875 -21.09 17.79 4.60
C VAL A 875 -22.09 16.67 4.94
N ASP A 876 -21.75 15.78 5.87
CA ASP A 876 -22.62 14.70 6.32
C ASP A 876 -23.69 15.25 7.29
N ALA A 877 -23.36 16.25 8.10
CA ALA A 877 -24.36 17.02 8.83
C ALA A 877 -25.30 17.74 7.85
N GLU A 878 -24.79 18.46 6.86
CA GLU A 878 -25.62 19.14 5.84
C GLU A 878 -26.50 18.18 5.01
N ARG A 879 -26.13 16.89 4.97
CA ARG A 879 -26.89 15.80 4.34
C ARG A 879 -27.89 15.09 5.25
N GLY A 880 -27.98 15.47 6.52
CA GLY A 880 -29.01 14.96 7.41
C GLY A 880 -28.54 14.42 8.77
N ALA A 881 -27.24 14.28 8.98
CA ALA A 881 -26.68 13.65 10.17
C ALA A 881 -26.57 14.65 11.33
N HIS A 882 -27.72 15.22 11.72
CA HIS A 882 -27.83 16.10 12.88
C HIS A 882 -29.19 16.00 13.58
N GLY A 883 -29.26 16.66 14.74
CA GLY A 883 -30.46 16.77 15.55
C GLY A 883 -30.26 17.72 16.72
N ILE A 884 -31.26 17.81 17.59
CA ILE A 884 -31.24 18.68 18.76
C ILE A 884 -31.36 17.86 20.04
N LEU A 885 -30.53 18.15 21.04
CA LEU A 885 -30.75 17.80 22.44
C LEU A 885 -31.39 19.01 23.14
N ALA A 886 -32.69 18.93 23.38
CA ALA A 886 -33.48 19.94 24.09
C ALA A 886 -33.37 19.73 25.61
N VAL A 887 -32.75 20.69 26.29
CA VAL A 887 -32.55 20.69 27.74
C VAL A 887 -33.51 21.69 28.37
N THR A 888 -34.33 21.21 29.29
CA THR A 888 -35.30 22.01 30.06
C THR A 888 -34.86 22.19 31.50
N ASP A 889 -35.45 23.15 32.22
CA ASP A 889 -35.15 23.39 33.65
C ASP A 889 -35.51 22.21 34.58
#